data_AF-A0A1Q9CC37-F1
#
_entry.id   AF-A0A1Q9CC37-F1
#
_cell.length_a   1.000
_cell.length_b   1.000
_cell.length_c   1.000
_cell.angle_alpha   90.00
_cell.angle_beta   90.00
_cell.angle_gamma   90.00
#
_symmetry.space_group_name_H-M   'P 1'
#
loop_
_entity.id
_entity.type
_entity.pdbx_description
1 polymer ?
#
loop_
_entity_poly.entity_id
_entity_poly.type
_entity_poly.pdbx_seq_one_letter_code
_entity_poly.pdbx_strand_id
1 'polypeptide(L)'
;MRCPRVLVLCGSLMPYAAERVPSLEKLDIEKPQDERELAVQSRSLQTEVSRGFLSRHRDSDASLLMSAERTDAFQHVLGACTNGTLRLTGKYEVKEVVVFQGDCDIVGDGAELQLYERLIFNGSVHFSGVIRVSAQRALLGACLKVTGNCTVTKSAAVAFRGCSNEAVVGGKRIGNKGDFNSRRGSSRGLQYVERGGGLNVLGALQILGNLSFHNCHSLDSGGGAANVRGPVLQEGGTLVVTECSSGKLGGGIYAQGGFAQSGGDVRISRVRAGSNGGAILAMGRFSQSGGTMLIQESTITNGEGGGAIATAPAPHKQTTFVQSGGTLRIEHSSAPKSDKRGGGGGAVFTNFFYKSGGHLAFNNCSAVSNSKADRIGGAMFVKGGFSMSGGFFRAEDCSAKKFGGAVHIYGNMSVSGGELVFERCSLKHLVKKAKKKNIYQEEKKHGRNQGGAINAANFIQSGGAVRIADCATDEGKGYGGGLSAHQSLMLADGILDVRQSSSSYYGGGVYTRHFTQLGGLLNVQHCFAVQGGGIYVNSGPANQIAGNISVRGCHASAQGGGILVHNSSFSSHGYLDVQQCMAFGDKGGGLLVDRSSVNLSGRASFVDCSVDNGDGGGIYARGNITITGPATFKNCEAKYKGGGCISWDSVEMQNATFDHCKAIGAGLWAKQSIKIASTTYIGEPQLRGANSFIKCDQKGAMSFDVVYCPRGSGLRVGVRAMGCYMCNPGHTRLSSGGNDFCVDCPEEATQNCTPTELALLPGFMAQLEDPRNLSRIFRCPNEKACPGGIVAAAESFGQPPETVQAMCASGFEGLGCLQCNASSHARSDNSVLQCIKCEDSFSQVAVHVVFYVGKDTLLFTSAALSVLNVGSKKTSSGVLINQLMAFAAVSGSIMSGVMQTQSFRTLKQSTREWLNGLGLAVDMLQGTSGSAGMSLECIAGDMGLGKSLRHAHLMSCITPLILIVFLAIIKRDPWLAMVVGTNVFLPGFVAFFGKYLVMLRLRPEGEVGGEMRYEFLPPILQSPNEVITLIIVIVSACFCLAIYGWVHAVLRREEPPPVHVAYLMLPYKPEFAFWEVERLVRKMLLVLVSSMLPTAISPALQMEGIALVLLCSLGLYASFRPYKADAWNLAEIALLLVALAIAGLTTCLLANDLHWAHSESTQVVLIYLICSLAAGISIGMAVLIAFALLHERRERKQQDGVLKTSSKEFRMSPTSGRDGEFAVSAFGPVTVAPTAAK
;
A
#
# COMPACT_ATOMS: atom_id res chain seq x y z
N MET A 1 14.72 71.74 11.23
CA MET A 1 14.00 73.03 11.37
C MET A 1 13.16 73.01 12.65
N ARG A 2 12.61 74.16 13.09
CA ARG A 2 12.06 74.37 14.46
C ARG A 2 10.60 73.88 14.64
N CYS A 3 10.23 73.50 15.87
CA CYS A 3 8.83 73.32 16.32
C CYS A 3 8.07 74.67 16.43
N PRO A 4 6.72 74.66 16.41
CA PRO A 4 5.85 74.61 17.62
C PRO A 4 4.56 73.74 17.42
N ARG A 5 3.62 73.47 18.36
CA ARG A 5 3.50 73.54 19.86
C ARG A 5 2.25 72.71 20.31
N VAL A 6 2.32 72.08 21.50
CA VAL A 6 1.36 72.08 22.66
C VAL A 6 -0.17 71.98 22.37
N LEU A 7 -0.93 71.03 22.94
CA LEU A 7 -1.43 71.09 24.34
C LEU A 7 -1.75 69.73 25.01
N VAL A 8 -1.73 69.69 26.34
CA VAL A 8 -1.80 68.50 27.22
C VAL A 8 -2.80 68.72 28.38
N LEU A 9 -3.53 67.67 28.78
CA LEU A 9 -4.13 67.43 30.11
C LEU A 9 -4.04 65.91 30.38
N CYS A 10 -3.17 65.39 31.26
CA CYS A 10 -3.30 65.22 32.73
C CYS A 10 -4.58 64.47 33.17
N GLY A 11 -4.56 63.38 33.97
CA GLY A 11 -3.52 62.57 34.65
C GLY A 11 -4.16 61.22 35.09
N SER A 12 -3.68 60.38 36.03
CA SER A 12 -2.41 60.25 36.79
C SER A 12 -2.52 59.06 37.79
N LEU A 13 -1.54 58.13 37.85
CA LEU A 13 -1.15 57.25 39.01
C LEU A 13 -2.24 56.25 39.54
N MET A 14 -1.99 55.06 40.13
CA MET A 14 -0.83 54.35 40.71
C MET A 14 -1.13 52.79 40.66
N PRO A 15 -0.42 51.82 41.32
CA PRO A 15 -0.04 50.54 40.69
C PRO A 15 -0.61 49.27 41.42
N TYR A 16 0.03 48.12 41.19
CA TYR A 16 0.01 46.78 41.88
C TYR A 16 -0.23 45.66 40.83
N ALA A 17 0.37 44.48 40.91
CA ALA A 17 1.69 44.05 41.38
C ALA A 17 2.00 42.69 40.70
N ALA A 18 3.27 42.29 40.64
CA ALA A 18 3.64 41.00 40.08
C ALA A 18 3.42 39.86 41.09
N GLU A 19 2.98 38.69 40.60
CA GLU A 19 3.18 37.44 41.30
C GLU A 19 3.72 36.36 40.34
N ARG A 20 4.69 35.60 40.84
CA ARG A 20 5.42 34.52 40.15
C ARG A 20 5.01 33.18 40.80
N VAL A 21 5.87 32.16 40.63
CA VAL A 21 5.98 30.93 41.43
C VAL A 21 4.99 29.78 41.05
N PRO A 22 5.33 28.49 41.29
CA PRO A 22 5.80 27.67 40.15
C PRO A 22 5.39 26.17 40.12
N SER A 23 5.79 25.49 39.03
CA SER A 23 6.32 24.10 39.00
C SER A 23 5.42 22.89 39.36
N LEU A 24 5.97 21.71 39.03
CA LEU A 24 5.37 20.37 39.06
C LEU A 24 4.24 20.16 38.01
N GLU A 25 4.08 18.97 37.43
CA GLU A 25 4.51 17.64 37.91
C GLU A 25 5.05 16.73 36.77
N LYS A 26 5.88 15.75 37.13
CA LYS A 26 6.35 14.70 36.21
C LYS A 26 5.28 13.61 36.10
N LEU A 27 5.16 12.97 34.93
CA LEU A 27 4.72 11.58 34.85
C LEU A 27 5.73 10.76 34.04
N ASP A 28 6.42 9.86 34.74
CA ASP A 28 7.20 8.76 34.16
C ASP A 28 6.25 7.58 33.89
N ILE A 29 6.28 6.99 32.68
CA ILE A 29 5.70 5.65 32.43
C ILE A 29 6.72 4.81 31.64
N GLU A 30 7.44 4.00 32.42
CA GLU A 30 7.86 2.61 32.20
C GLU A 30 8.29 2.12 30.81
N LYS A 31 9.56 1.68 30.76
CA LYS A 31 10.04 0.61 29.85
C LYS A 31 9.94 -0.74 30.55
N PRO A 32 9.68 -1.85 29.84
CA PRO A 32 10.11 -3.17 30.28
C PRO A 32 11.56 -3.45 29.85
N GLN A 33 12.37 -3.94 30.77
CA GLN A 33 13.72 -4.48 30.52
C GLN A 33 13.77 -5.96 30.91
N ASP A 34 14.53 -6.73 30.14
CA ASP A 34 15.25 -7.96 30.50
C ASP A 34 14.59 -9.02 31.42
N GLU A 35 14.29 -10.19 30.84
CA GLU A 35 14.38 -11.47 31.56
C GLU A 35 15.43 -12.39 30.91
N ARG A 36 16.51 -12.68 31.65
CA ARG A 36 17.42 -13.80 31.41
C ARG A 36 17.99 -14.31 32.74
N GLU A 37 18.26 -15.62 32.76
CA GLU A 37 19.02 -16.40 33.77
C GLU A 37 18.39 -16.73 35.13
N LEU A 38 17.83 -17.95 35.25
CA LEU A 38 17.98 -18.90 36.36
C LEU A 38 17.40 -20.26 35.90
N ALA A 39 17.92 -21.45 36.22
CA ALA A 39 19.27 -21.87 36.58
C ALA A 39 19.42 -23.39 36.35
N VAL A 40 20.66 -23.89 36.34
CA VAL A 40 20.97 -25.33 36.28
C VAL A 40 21.19 -25.87 37.71
N GLN A 41 20.37 -26.82 38.18
CA GLN A 41 20.77 -28.00 39.00
C GLN A 41 19.57 -28.68 39.69
N SER A 42 19.36 -29.97 39.39
CA SER A 42 18.99 -30.99 40.39
C SER A 42 19.38 -32.39 39.87
N ARG A 43 19.67 -33.33 40.78
CA ARG A 43 20.19 -34.67 40.47
C ARG A 43 19.20 -35.75 40.92
N SER A 44 19.21 -36.87 40.19
CA SER A 44 19.15 -38.27 40.67
C SER A 44 17.94 -38.79 41.47
N LEU A 45 17.68 -40.11 41.28
CA LEU A 45 16.65 -40.95 41.92
C LEU A 45 15.23 -40.64 41.42
N GLN A 46 14.36 -41.61 41.13
CA GLN A 46 14.32 -43.02 41.60
C GLN A 46 13.81 -43.96 40.48
N THR A 47 14.39 -45.16 40.38
CA THR A 47 13.76 -46.32 39.72
C THR A 47 12.80 -46.99 40.69
N GLU A 48 11.52 -47.17 40.33
CA GLU A 48 10.77 -48.44 40.42
C GLU A 48 9.27 -48.32 40.05
N VAL A 49 8.71 -49.45 39.56
CA VAL A 49 7.28 -49.86 39.59
C VAL A 49 6.24 -48.82 39.08
N SER A 50 5.61 -49.06 37.92
CA SER A 50 4.46 -49.98 37.91
C SER A 50 4.23 -50.70 36.57
N ARG A 51 4.10 -52.03 36.64
CA ARG A 51 3.46 -52.87 35.62
C ARG A 51 1.94 -52.79 35.80
N GLY A 52 1.17 -52.79 34.71
CA GLY A 52 -0.29 -53.00 34.77
C GLY A 52 -0.94 -53.06 33.39
N PHE A 53 -1.96 -53.92 33.26
CA PHE A 53 -2.89 -54.01 32.12
C PHE A 53 -2.35 -54.44 30.74
N LEU A 54 -2.16 -55.75 30.59
CA LEU A 54 -2.86 -56.49 29.53
C LEU A 54 -3.64 -57.64 30.19
N SER A 55 -4.94 -57.74 29.91
CA SER A 55 -5.85 -58.67 30.58
C SER A 55 -5.71 -60.10 30.07
N ARG A 56 -5.86 -61.06 30.98
CA ARG A 56 -6.05 -62.48 30.64
C ARG A 56 -7.50 -62.68 30.21
N HIS A 57 -7.72 -63.26 29.02
CA HIS A 57 -8.83 -64.19 28.87
C HIS A 57 -8.30 -65.60 29.17
N ARG A 58 -8.93 -66.26 30.16
CA ARG A 58 -8.91 -67.72 30.27
C ARG A 58 -9.97 -68.22 29.30
N ASP A 59 -9.60 -69.14 28.43
CA ASP A 59 -10.47 -70.26 28.11
C ASP A 59 -9.79 -71.52 28.64
N SER A 60 -10.55 -72.24 29.46
CA SER A 60 -10.21 -73.57 29.93
C SER A 60 -11.39 -74.44 29.54
N ASP A 61 -11.17 -75.37 28.61
CA ASP A 61 -11.81 -76.67 28.72
C ASP A 61 -10.95 -77.74 28.06
N ALA A 62 -10.93 -78.90 28.70
CA ALA A 62 -10.18 -80.05 28.24
C ALA A 62 -11.08 -80.95 27.39
N SER A 63 -10.55 -81.45 26.28
CA SER A 63 -11.03 -82.70 25.69
C SER A 63 -9.84 -83.55 25.28
N LEU A 64 -9.81 -84.77 25.79
CA LEU A 64 -8.81 -85.78 25.43
C LEU A 64 -8.94 -86.10 23.94
N LEU A 65 -7.80 -86.24 23.27
CA LEU A 65 -7.62 -87.25 22.24
C LEU A 65 -6.15 -87.66 22.18
N MET A 66 -5.85 -88.86 22.69
CA MET A 66 -4.56 -89.51 22.41
C MET A 66 -4.51 -89.88 20.93
N SER A 67 -3.38 -89.61 20.26
CA SER A 67 -3.01 -90.32 19.03
C SER A 67 -1.52 -90.19 18.71
N ALA A 68 -0.80 -91.30 18.91
CA ALA A 68 0.43 -91.73 18.22
C ALA A 68 1.57 -90.71 17.97
N GLU A 69 2.65 -90.85 18.77
CA GLU A 69 4.00 -90.63 18.23
C GLU A 69 4.27 -91.65 17.11
N ARG A 70 4.71 -91.17 15.94
CA ARG A 70 5.12 -92.01 14.81
C ARG A 70 6.46 -91.50 14.25
N THR A 71 7.47 -91.51 15.11
CA THR A 71 8.82 -90.94 14.85
C THR A 71 9.58 -91.57 13.68
N ASP A 72 9.16 -92.76 13.23
CA ASP A 72 9.88 -93.52 12.19
C ASP A 72 9.24 -93.39 10.80
N ALA A 73 8.11 -92.67 10.66
CA ALA A 73 7.33 -92.66 9.43
C ALA A 73 7.88 -91.78 8.30
N PHE A 74 8.80 -90.84 8.57
CA PHE A 74 9.26 -89.89 7.54
C PHE A 74 10.10 -90.56 6.43
N GLN A 75 10.84 -91.63 6.75
CA GLN A 75 11.58 -92.41 5.76
C GLN A 75 10.64 -93.22 4.82
N HIS A 76 9.42 -93.57 5.24
CA HIS A 76 8.48 -94.32 4.38
C HIS A 76 7.71 -93.46 3.37
N VAL A 77 7.85 -92.12 3.43
CA VAL A 77 7.33 -91.19 2.42
C VAL A 77 8.43 -90.81 1.39
N LEU A 78 9.61 -91.44 1.46
CA LEU A 78 10.72 -91.20 0.54
C LEU A 78 10.43 -91.74 -0.87
N GLY A 79 9.98 -90.87 -1.77
CA GLY A 79 10.09 -91.14 -3.21
C GLY A 79 8.99 -90.66 -4.15
N ALA A 80 8.38 -89.48 -3.96
CA ALA A 80 7.66 -88.83 -5.06
C ALA A 80 7.56 -87.30 -4.92
N CYS A 81 8.18 -86.60 -5.86
CA CYS A 81 7.63 -85.37 -6.44
C CYS A 81 8.02 -85.37 -7.91
N THR A 82 7.04 -85.52 -8.79
CA THR A 82 7.17 -85.32 -10.23
C THR A 82 5.77 -84.96 -10.70
N ASN A 83 5.29 -83.79 -10.25
CA ASN A 83 3.90 -83.30 -10.31
C ASN A 83 2.94 -83.95 -9.29
N GLY A 84 3.42 -84.18 -8.06
CA GLY A 84 2.64 -84.81 -6.98
C GLY A 84 2.42 -83.89 -5.76
N THR A 85 1.35 -84.15 -5.00
CA THR A 85 1.02 -83.40 -3.78
C THR A 85 1.48 -84.13 -2.51
N LEU A 86 2.44 -83.55 -1.80
CA LEU A 86 2.90 -83.97 -0.47
C LEU A 86 2.06 -83.29 0.62
N ARG A 87 1.20 -84.07 1.30
CA ARG A 87 0.40 -83.60 2.44
C ARG A 87 1.14 -83.88 3.75
N LEU A 88 1.27 -82.87 4.61
CA LEU A 88 2.01 -82.93 5.87
C LEU A 88 1.09 -82.50 7.03
N THR A 89 1.02 -83.31 8.09
CA THR A 89 0.24 -83.02 9.29
C THR A 89 1.03 -83.45 10.54
N GLY A 90 0.97 -82.67 11.62
CA GLY A 90 1.74 -82.97 12.83
C GLY A 90 3.25 -82.69 12.72
N LYS A 91 4.07 -83.43 13.49
CA LYS A 91 5.49 -83.15 13.70
C LYS A 91 6.39 -84.23 13.07
N TYR A 92 7.44 -83.81 12.38
CA TYR A 92 8.40 -84.69 11.69
C TYR A 92 9.84 -84.33 12.02
N GLU A 93 10.71 -85.34 12.18
CA GLU A 93 12.14 -85.17 12.35
C GLU A 93 12.91 -85.58 11.09
N VAL A 94 13.78 -84.70 10.60
CA VAL A 94 14.61 -84.94 9.40
C VAL A 94 16.04 -85.18 9.85
N LYS A 95 16.38 -86.46 10.06
CA LYS A 95 17.67 -86.92 10.58
C LYS A 95 18.75 -87.09 9.51
N GLU A 96 18.34 -87.23 8.25
CA GLU A 96 19.20 -87.46 7.09
C GLU A 96 18.83 -86.50 5.95
N VAL A 97 19.71 -86.33 4.95
CA VAL A 97 19.45 -85.45 3.81
C VAL A 97 18.37 -86.06 2.92
N VAL A 98 17.19 -85.44 2.88
CA VAL A 98 16.08 -85.90 2.03
C VAL A 98 16.07 -85.15 0.70
N VAL A 99 15.99 -85.90 -0.40
CA VAL A 99 15.98 -85.38 -1.77
C VAL A 99 14.69 -85.79 -2.48
N PHE A 100 13.87 -84.81 -2.83
CA PHE A 100 12.66 -84.99 -3.63
C PHE A 100 12.99 -84.84 -5.12
N GLN A 101 12.38 -85.71 -5.94
CA GLN A 101 12.26 -85.55 -7.41
C GLN A 101 11.67 -84.17 -7.77
N GLY A 102 11.77 -83.79 -9.05
CA GLY A 102 10.87 -82.90 -9.81
C GLY A 102 10.03 -81.84 -9.09
N ASP A 103 8.84 -81.57 -9.66
CA ASP A 103 7.94 -80.54 -9.14
C ASP A 103 7.03 -81.10 -8.02
N CYS A 104 6.92 -80.36 -6.91
CA CYS A 104 6.13 -80.67 -5.71
C CYS A 104 5.02 -79.64 -5.45
N ASP A 105 3.85 -80.11 -5.06
CA ASP A 105 2.88 -79.32 -4.27
C ASP A 105 2.94 -79.76 -2.81
N ILE A 106 3.30 -78.87 -1.88
CA ILE A 106 3.38 -79.18 -0.44
C ILE A 106 2.20 -78.52 0.28
N VAL A 107 1.37 -79.34 0.93
CA VAL A 107 0.17 -78.90 1.67
C VAL A 107 0.37 -79.21 3.15
N GLY A 108 0.58 -78.20 3.98
CA GLY A 108 0.71 -78.37 5.43
C GLY A 108 -0.58 -78.05 6.18
N ASP A 109 -1.01 -78.94 7.08
CA ASP A 109 -2.06 -78.64 8.06
C ASP A 109 -1.43 -78.53 9.46
N GLY A 110 -0.83 -77.37 9.73
CA GLY A 110 -0.13 -77.09 10.99
C GLY A 110 1.22 -77.80 11.16
N ALA A 111 1.79 -78.35 10.10
CA ALA A 111 2.96 -79.22 10.14
C ALA A 111 4.23 -78.56 10.72
N GLU A 112 5.05 -79.32 11.46
CA GLU A 112 6.35 -78.88 11.97
C GLU A 112 7.47 -79.85 11.56
N LEU A 113 8.48 -79.33 10.86
CA LEU A 113 9.66 -80.04 10.38
C LEU A 113 10.88 -79.66 11.23
N GLN A 114 11.36 -80.58 12.06
CA GLN A 114 12.56 -80.40 12.87
C GLN A 114 13.77 -80.99 12.14
N LEU A 115 14.64 -80.11 11.63
CA LEU A 115 15.74 -80.44 10.75
C LEU A 115 17.04 -80.65 11.54
N TYR A 116 17.56 -81.88 11.52
CA TYR A 116 18.95 -82.19 11.85
C TYR A 116 19.81 -82.28 10.59
N GLU A 117 19.20 -82.56 9.44
CA GLU A 117 19.78 -82.46 8.09
C GLU A 117 18.84 -81.68 7.15
N ARG A 118 19.37 -81.27 6.00
CA ARG A 118 18.70 -80.38 5.03
C ARG A 118 17.69 -81.08 4.11
N LEU A 119 16.70 -80.33 3.62
CA LEU A 119 15.76 -80.76 2.58
C LEU A 119 16.18 -80.24 1.20
N ILE A 120 16.13 -81.09 0.18
CA ILE A 120 16.46 -80.75 -1.21
C ILE A 120 15.30 -81.11 -2.13
N PHE A 121 14.90 -80.18 -2.98
CA PHE A 121 13.88 -80.34 -4.01
C PHE A 121 14.50 -80.13 -5.38
N ASN A 122 14.55 -81.19 -6.19
CA ASN A 122 15.14 -81.18 -7.54
C ASN A 122 14.12 -80.77 -8.63
N GLY A 123 13.31 -79.76 -8.33
CA GLY A 123 12.40 -79.09 -9.25
C GLY A 123 11.73 -77.92 -8.54
N SER A 124 10.54 -77.55 -8.96
CA SER A 124 9.75 -76.44 -8.41
C SER A 124 8.92 -76.89 -7.21
N VAL A 125 8.60 -75.96 -6.30
CA VAL A 125 7.84 -76.24 -5.08
C VAL A 125 6.75 -75.21 -4.88
N HIS A 126 5.50 -75.65 -4.75
CA HIS A 126 4.36 -74.82 -4.37
C HIS A 126 3.94 -75.13 -2.94
N PHE A 127 4.11 -74.18 -2.01
CA PHE A 127 3.67 -74.33 -0.62
C PHE A 127 2.23 -73.83 -0.46
N SER A 128 1.43 -74.54 0.33
CA SER A 128 0.06 -74.20 0.74
C SER A 128 -0.21 -74.68 2.18
N GLY A 129 -1.14 -74.02 2.87
CA GLY A 129 -1.42 -74.28 4.28
C GLY A 129 -0.26 -73.88 5.23
N VAL A 130 -0.31 -74.35 6.48
CA VAL A 130 0.61 -73.93 7.56
C VAL A 130 1.76 -74.92 7.71
N ILE A 131 3.00 -74.43 7.58
CA ILE A 131 4.23 -75.24 7.67
C ILE A 131 5.28 -74.48 8.49
N ARG A 132 5.86 -75.14 9.49
CA ARG A 132 6.96 -74.64 10.30
C ARG A 132 8.21 -75.49 10.06
N VAL A 133 9.36 -74.86 9.89
CA VAL A 133 10.65 -75.49 9.64
C VAL A 133 11.63 -74.96 10.68
N SER A 134 12.21 -75.83 11.50
CA SER A 134 13.14 -75.44 12.57
C SER A 134 14.39 -76.29 12.51
N ALA A 135 15.56 -75.67 12.33
CA ALA A 135 16.83 -76.39 12.48
C ALA A 135 17.13 -76.63 13.96
N GLN A 136 17.63 -77.82 14.28
CA GLN A 136 18.08 -78.19 15.63
C GLN A 136 19.60 -77.98 15.81
N ARG A 137 20.33 -77.79 14.70
CA ARG A 137 21.76 -77.47 14.65
C ARG A 137 22.08 -76.70 13.37
N ALA A 138 23.28 -76.13 13.27
CA ALA A 138 23.75 -75.58 12.00
C ALA A 138 23.96 -76.71 10.97
N LEU A 139 23.56 -76.48 9.72
CA LEU A 139 23.48 -77.47 8.65
C LEU A 139 24.53 -77.21 7.56
N LEU A 140 24.86 -78.22 6.75
CA LEU A 140 25.72 -78.05 5.57
C LEU A 140 24.93 -77.42 4.41
N GLY A 141 24.68 -76.11 4.49
CA GLY A 141 23.87 -75.34 3.55
C GLY A 141 22.57 -74.82 4.18
N ALA A 142 21.62 -74.41 3.34
CA ALA A 142 20.33 -73.92 3.80
C ALA A 142 19.43 -75.05 4.34
N CYS A 143 18.49 -74.73 5.24
CA CYS A 143 17.45 -75.66 5.70
C CYS A 143 16.67 -76.30 4.54
N LEU A 144 16.31 -75.51 3.53
CA LEU A 144 15.55 -75.95 2.36
C LEU A 144 16.19 -75.43 1.08
N LYS A 145 16.48 -76.34 0.14
CA LYS A 145 17.06 -76.05 -1.17
C LYS A 145 16.08 -76.45 -2.27
N VAL A 146 15.85 -75.55 -3.24
CA VAL A 146 14.95 -75.74 -4.38
C VAL A 146 15.72 -75.45 -5.68
N THR A 147 15.77 -76.38 -6.63
CA THR A 147 16.47 -76.18 -7.91
C THR A 147 15.60 -75.50 -8.97
N GLY A 148 14.28 -75.63 -8.89
CA GLY A 148 13.30 -74.91 -9.71
C GLY A 148 12.80 -73.62 -9.04
N ASN A 149 11.55 -73.28 -9.30
CA ASN A 149 10.87 -72.13 -8.69
C ASN A 149 10.30 -72.49 -7.32
N CYS A 150 10.12 -71.51 -6.44
CA CYS A 150 9.47 -71.68 -5.14
C CYS A 150 8.30 -70.70 -5.04
N THR A 151 7.07 -71.19 -4.90
CA THR A 151 5.87 -70.36 -4.80
C THR A 151 5.16 -70.59 -3.46
N VAL A 152 5.03 -69.54 -2.65
CA VAL A 152 4.24 -69.55 -1.42
C VAL A 152 2.84 -69.06 -1.78
N THR A 153 1.88 -69.98 -1.95
CA THR A 153 0.51 -69.67 -2.40
C THR A 153 -0.27 -68.81 -1.40
N LYS A 154 -1.40 -68.20 -1.81
CA LYS A 154 -2.18 -67.28 -0.97
C LYS A 154 -2.68 -67.89 0.35
N SER A 155 -2.93 -69.20 0.38
CA SER A 155 -3.35 -69.95 1.58
C SER A 155 -2.19 -70.45 2.43
N ALA A 156 -0.95 -70.17 2.06
CA ALA A 156 0.24 -70.66 2.75
C ALA A 156 0.66 -69.75 3.91
N ALA A 157 1.16 -70.37 4.98
CA ALA A 157 1.88 -69.73 6.07
C ALA A 157 3.12 -70.57 6.41
N VAL A 158 4.25 -70.24 5.77
CA VAL A 158 5.52 -70.95 5.93
C VAL A 158 6.44 -70.18 6.88
N ALA A 159 7.03 -70.86 7.86
CA ALA A 159 7.92 -70.25 8.85
C ALA A 159 9.23 -71.02 8.98
N PHE A 160 10.38 -70.32 8.89
CA PHE A 160 11.72 -70.86 9.12
C PHE A 160 12.28 -70.29 10.43
N ARG A 161 12.85 -71.16 11.28
CA ARG A 161 13.44 -70.78 12.59
C ARG A 161 14.80 -71.43 12.81
N GLY A 162 15.75 -70.66 13.33
CA GLY A 162 17.06 -71.18 13.77
C GLY A 162 17.98 -71.68 12.64
N CYS A 163 17.61 -71.49 11.37
CA CYS A 163 18.30 -72.05 10.23
C CYS A 163 19.67 -71.39 9.98
N SER A 164 20.75 -72.04 10.41
CA SER A 164 22.13 -71.58 10.20
C SER A 164 22.88 -72.54 9.28
N ASN A 165 23.67 -72.02 8.32
CA ASN A 165 24.65 -72.85 7.60
C ASN A 165 26.02 -72.89 8.32
N GLU A 166 26.72 -74.04 8.28
CA GLU A 166 28.13 -74.15 8.69
C GLU A 166 29.06 -73.85 7.51
N ALA A 167 29.97 -72.90 7.69
CA ALA A 167 31.03 -72.62 6.72
C ALA A 167 32.19 -73.63 6.88
N VAL A 168 32.11 -74.76 6.18
CA VAL A 168 33.22 -75.72 6.10
C VAL A 168 34.19 -75.33 4.99
N VAL A 169 35.43 -74.99 5.36
CA VAL A 169 36.50 -74.67 4.41
C VAL A 169 37.64 -75.68 4.58
N GLY A 170 37.80 -76.57 3.59
CA GLY A 170 38.91 -77.53 3.58
C GLY A 170 38.85 -78.60 4.67
N GLY A 171 37.66 -79.07 5.04
CA GLY A 171 37.47 -80.19 5.98
C GLY A 171 37.72 -79.89 7.46
N LYS A 172 38.25 -78.70 7.80
CA LYS A 172 38.30 -78.21 9.19
C LYS A 172 37.14 -77.24 9.45
N ARG A 173 36.44 -77.44 10.57
CA ARG A 173 35.60 -76.38 11.16
C ARG A 173 36.50 -75.20 11.51
N ILE A 174 36.28 -74.06 10.84
CA ILE A 174 36.95 -72.82 11.22
C ILE A 174 36.30 -72.34 12.53
N GLY A 175 37.03 -72.52 13.64
CA GLY A 175 36.63 -71.97 14.93
C GLY A 175 36.44 -70.45 14.86
N ASN A 176 35.49 -69.93 15.64
CA ASN A 176 34.83 -68.63 15.46
C ASN A 176 35.71 -67.39 15.80
N LYS A 177 37.02 -67.39 15.51
CA LYS A 177 37.99 -66.35 15.90
C LYS A 177 38.79 -65.75 14.73
N GLY A 178 38.36 -64.56 14.32
CA GLY A 178 39.28 -63.42 14.14
C GLY A 178 39.98 -63.25 12.80
N ASP A 179 40.80 -64.21 12.35
CA ASP A 179 41.85 -63.95 11.36
C ASP A 179 41.55 -64.44 9.93
N PHE A 180 40.72 -63.68 9.22
CA PHE A 180 40.51 -63.87 7.76
C PHE A 180 41.40 -62.96 6.90
N ASN A 181 42.64 -62.73 7.34
CA ASN A 181 43.65 -61.90 6.68
C ASN A 181 44.71 -62.72 5.89
N SER A 182 44.31 -63.83 5.27
CA SER A 182 45.23 -64.62 4.44
C SER A 182 45.37 -64.04 3.01
N ARG A 183 46.62 -64.05 2.53
CA ARG A 183 47.05 -63.46 1.25
C ARG A 183 46.32 -64.06 0.04
N ARG A 184 46.33 -63.33 -1.09
CA ARG A 184 45.84 -63.75 -2.41
C ARG A 184 46.51 -65.06 -2.91
N GLY A 185 46.00 -66.21 -2.46
CA GLY A 185 46.23 -67.51 -3.08
C GLY A 185 45.15 -67.79 -4.14
N SER A 186 45.53 -68.34 -5.30
CA SER A 186 44.60 -68.68 -6.38
C SER A 186 43.74 -69.89 -6.02
N SER A 187 42.62 -69.67 -5.34
CA SER A 187 41.67 -70.71 -4.94
C SER A 187 40.81 -71.20 -6.12
N ARG A 188 41.43 -71.90 -7.08
CA ARG A 188 40.77 -72.46 -8.28
C ARG A 188 40.06 -73.82 -8.06
N GLY A 189 40.06 -74.36 -6.83
CA GLY A 189 39.52 -75.70 -6.52
C GLY A 189 38.48 -75.78 -5.40
N LEU A 190 37.97 -74.65 -4.89
CA LEU A 190 36.92 -74.69 -3.86
C LEU A 190 35.55 -74.98 -4.50
N GLN A 191 35.04 -76.18 -4.20
CA GLN A 191 33.69 -76.63 -4.51
C GLN A 191 32.67 -75.58 -4.04
N TYR A 192 31.63 -75.30 -4.85
CA TYR A 192 30.65 -74.25 -4.55
C TYR A 192 29.91 -74.54 -3.24
N VAL A 193 30.30 -73.86 -2.16
CA VAL A 193 29.59 -73.88 -0.88
C VAL A 193 28.16 -73.40 -1.12
N GLU A 194 27.19 -74.19 -0.69
CA GLU A 194 25.77 -73.85 -0.84
C GLU A 194 25.41 -72.64 0.04
N ARG A 195 24.64 -71.72 -0.54
CA ARG A 195 24.38 -70.40 0.03
C ARG A 195 23.01 -70.33 0.69
N GLY A 196 22.87 -69.40 1.63
CA GLY A 196 21.62 -69.15 2.36
C GLY A 196 21.54 -69.88 3.70
N GLY A 197 20.86 -69.27 4.69
CA GLY A 197 20.57 -69.90 5.99
C GLY A 197 19.25 -70.67 5.98
N GLY A 198 18.12 -69.96 5.83
CA GLY A 198 16.79 -70.57 5.75
C GLY A 198 16.51 -71.27 4.42
N LEU A 199 16.46 -70.49 3.34
CA LEU A 199 15.95 -70.93 2.03
C LEU A 199 16.97 -70.65 0.92
N ASN A 200 17.18 -71.61 0.02
CA ASN A 200 18.03 -71.48 -1.16
C ASN A 200 17.29 -71.89 -2.43
N VAL A 201 16.97 -70.95 -3.31
CA VAL A 201 16.18 -71.19 -4.54
C VAL A 201 17.01 -70.85 -5.77
N LEU A 202 17.13 -71.79 -6.72
CA LEU A 202 17.87 -71.56 -7.97
C LEU A 202 17.01 -70.92 -9.08
N GLY A 203 15.69 -71.12 -9.04
CA GLY A 203 14.71 -70.37 -9.84
C GLY A 203 14.22 -69.08 -9.17
N ALA A 204 12.98 -68.70 -9.46
CA ALA A 204 12.29 -67.56 -8.85
C ALA A 204 11.68 -67.93 -7.49
N LEU A 205 11.56 -66.96 -6.58
CA LEU A 205 10.78 -67.07 -5.35
C LEU A 205 9.55 -66.14 -5.44
N GLN A 206 8.35 -66.71 -5.59
CA GLN A 206 7.09 -65.97 -5.64
C GLN A 206 6.34 -66.10 -4.31
N ILE A 207 5.89 -64.98 -3.75
CA ILE A 207 5.27 -64.90 -2.43
C ILE A 207 3.89 -64.26 -2.58
N LEU A 208 2.86 -65.09 -2.45
CA LEU A 208 1.44 -64.74 -2.51
C LEU A 208 0.77 -64.83 -1.14
N GLY A 209 1.26 -65.72 -0.27
CA GLY A 209 0.84 -65.91 1.12
C GLY A 209 1.89 -65.44 2.13
N ASN A 210 1.87 -66.02 3.32
CA ASN A 210 2.74 -65.63 4.43
C ASN A 210 4.04 -66.46 4.44
N LEU A 211 5.18 -65.78 4.49
CA LEU A 211 6.51 -66.37 4.59
C LEU A 211 7.30 -65.66 5.70
N SER A 212 7.86 -66.42 6.64
CA SER A 212 8.59 -65.85 7.79
C SER A 212 9.93 -66.54 8.03
N PHE A 213 10.92 -65.76 8.47
CA PHE A 213 12.26 -66.21 8.84
C PHE A 213 12.66 -65.55 10.15
N HIS A 214 13.05 -66.35 11.14
CA HIS A 214 13.47 -65.88 12.46
C HIS A 214 14.80 -66.51 12.85
N ASN A 215 15.80 -65.69 13.19
CA ASN A 215 17.11 -66.13 13.66
C ASN A 215 17.79 -67.12 12.67
N CYS A 216 17.84 -66.73 11.39
CA CYS A 216 18.45 -67.52 10.31
C CYS A 216 19.78 -66.90 9.86
N HIS A 217 20.83 -67.71 9.73
CA HIS A 217 22.19 -67.24 9.53
C HIS A 217 22.91 -67.93 8.37
N SER A 218 23.68 -67.15 7.61
CA SER A 218 24.56 -67.64 6.56
C SER A 218 25.99 -67.19 6.89
N LEU A 219 26.88 -68.11 7.25
CA LEU A 219 28.25 -67.79 7.68
C LEU A 219 29.16 -67.37 6.51
N ASP A 220 28.89 -67.84 5.29
CA ASP A 220 29.63 -67.45 4.09
C ASP A 220 28.94 -66.31 3.30
N SER A 221 28.09 -66.66 2.33
CA SER A 221 27.53 -65.71 1.36
C SER A 221 26.10 -66.08 0.95
N GLY A 222 25.34 -65.04 0.58
CA GLY A 222 23.92 -65.15 0.26
C GLY A 222 23.05 -65.26 1.50
N GLY A 223 22.10 -64.32 1.64
CA GLY A 223 20.85 -64.42 2.39
C GLY A 223 20.87 -65.15 3.73
N GLY A 224 20.94 -64.44 4.86
CA GLY A 224 20.71 -65.08 6.17
C GLY A 224 19.35 -65.78 6.23
N ALA A 225 18.30 -65.12 5.73
CA ALA A 225 16.98 -65.73 5.51
C ALA A 225 16.91 -66.51 4.19
N ALA A 226 17.11 -65.84 3.05
CA ALA A 226 16.86 -66.42 1.73
C ALA A 226 17.91 -66.02 0.68
N ASN A 227 18.48 -67.02 0.00
CA ASN A 227 19.36 -66.88 -1.16
C ASN A 227 18.61 -67.34 -2.42
N VAL A 228 18.28 -66.41 -3.32
CA VAL A 228 17.48 -66.67 -4.53
C VAL A 228 18.31 -66.29 -5.76
N ARG A 229 18.48 -67.21 -6.70
CA ARG A 229 19.26 -66.99 -7.92
C ARG A 229 18.43 -66.33 -9.03
N GLY A 230 17.14 -66.65 -9.12
CA GLY A 230 16.15 -65.91 -9.91
C GLY A 230 15.65 -64.65 -9.18
N PRO A 231 14.53 -64.06 -9.65
CA PRO A 231 13.90 -62.92 -8.99
C PRO A 231 13.14 -63.33 -7.72
N VAL A 232 13.00 -62.40 -6.78
CA VAL A 232 12.02 -62.47 -5.69
C VAL A 232 10.82 -61.60 -6.06
N LEU A 233 9.62 -62.18 -6.04
CA LEU A 233 8.35 -61.55 -6.44
C LEU A 233 7.36 -61.57 -5.26
N GLN A 234 7.16 -60.43 -4.60
CA GLN A 234 6.16 -60.26 -3.54
C GLN A 234 4.89 -59.62 -4.12
N GLU A 235 3.84 -60.42 -4.32
CA GLU A 235 2.60 -59.96 -4.96
C GLU A 235 1.40 -59.92 -3.99
N GLY A 236 1.50 -60.63 -2.86
CA GLY A 236 0.50 -60.64 -1.79
C GLY A 236 1.08 -61.12 -0.46
N GLY A 237 0.22 -61.31 0.54
CA GLY A 237 0.60 -61.86 1.84
C GLY A 237 1.65 -61.06 2.62
N THR A 238 2.29 -61.71 3.58
CA THR A 238 3.26 -61.08 4.51
C THR A 238 4.63 -61.76 4.44
N LEU A 239 5.69 -61.01 4.20
CA LEU A 239 7.08 -61.48 4.32
C LEU A 239 7.72 -60.90 5.58
N VAL A 240 8.10 -61.77 6.53
CA VAL A 240 8.74 -61.38 7.79
C VAL A 240 10.16 -61.92 7.85
N VAL A 241 11.15 -61.08 8.14
CA VAL A 241 12.54 -61.48 8.36
C VAL A 241 13.08 -60.79 9.60
N THR A 242 13.34 -61.54 10.67
CA THR A 242 13.84 -60.96 11.94
C THR A 242 15.10 -61.66 12.43
N GLU A 243 16.08 -60.88 12.90
CA GLU A 243 17.30 -61.39 13.55
C GLU A 243 18.17 -62.29 12.65
N CYS A 244 18.04 -62.11 11.33
CA CYS A 244 18.79 -62.87 10.33
C CYS A 244 20.13 -62.20 9.97
N SER A 245 21.16 -63.00 9.65
CA SER A 245 22.47 -62.44 9.28
C SER A 245 23.22 -63.20 8.19
N SER A 246 24.01 -62.48 7.39
CA SER A 246 24.90 -63.05 6.36
C SER A 246 26.34 -62.57 6.56
N GLY A 247 27.32 -63.48 6.51
CA GLY A 247 28.74 -63.19 6.66
C GLY A 247 29.31 -62.30 5.56
N LYS A 248 28.62 -62.17 4.41
CA LYS A 248 29.02 -61.33 3.27
C LYS A 248 27.86 -60.54 2.65
N LEU A 249 26.90 -61.22 2.03
CA LEU A 249 25.96 -60.62 1.07
C LEU A 249 24.51 -60.88 1.44
N GLY A 250 23.67 -59.83 1.54
CA GLY A 250 22.24 -59.92 1.84
C GLY A 250 21.96 -60.47 3.24
N GLY A 251 21.89 -59.61 4.25
CA GLY A 251 21.74 -60.06 5.65
C GLY A 251 20.41 -60.79 5.90
N GLY A 252 19.32 -60.23 5.37
CA GLY A 252 18.07 -60.95 5.16
C GLY A 252 18.07 -61.73 3.84
N ILE A 253 17.89 -61.03 2.73
CA ILE A 253 17.61 -61.60 1.41
C ILE A 253 18.71 -61.25 0.42
N TYR A 254 19.17 -62.24 -0.34
CA TYR A 254 20.00 -62.07 -1.53
C TYR A 254 19.24 -62.55 -2.76
N ALA A 255 19.00 -61.66 -3.72
CA ALA A 255 18.17 -61.93 -4.90
C ALA A 255 18.96 -61.60 -6.19
N GLN A 256 19.49 -62.61 -6.87
CA GLN A 256 20.35 -62.42 -8.05
C GLN A 256 19.58 -62.10 -9.33
N GLY A 257 18.29 -62.42 -9.43
CA GLY A 257 17.40 -61.96 -10.50
C GLY A 257 16.73 -60.61 -10.20
N GLY A 258 17.06 -59.96 -9.08
CA GLY A 258 16.41 -58.75 -8.59
C GLY A 258 15.26 -59.01 -7.62
N PHE A 259 14.68 -57.94 -7.09
CA PHE A 259 13.58 -57.98 -6.13
C PHE A 259 12.44 -57.08 -6.62
N ALA A 260 11.21 -57.61 -6.63
CA ALA A 260 10.01 -56.87 -7.01
C ALA A 260 8.91 -57.05 -5.95
N GLN A 261 8.29 -55.95 -5.51
CA GLN A 261 7.07 -55.94 -4.72
C GLN A 261 5.97 -55.20 -5.47
N SER A 262 4.85 -55.86 -5.73
CA SER A 262 3.62 -55.26 -6.26
C SER A 262 2.50 -55.15 -5.24
N GLY A 263 2.55 -55.94 -4.15
CA GLY A 263 1.55 -55.94 -3.08
C GLY A 263 2.08 -56.50 -1.77
N GLY A 264 1.17 -56.83 -0.84
CA GLY A 264 1.51 -57.42 0.46
C GLY A 264 2.28 -56.50 1.41
N ASP A 265 2.82 -57.10 2.46
CA ASP A 265 3.51 -56.42 3.57
C ASP A 265 4.85 -57.09 3.86
N VAL A 266 5.95 -56.32 3.83
CA VAL A 266 7.33 -56.82 4.01
C VAL A 266 7.95 -56.18 5.25
N ARG A 267 8.14 -56.95 6.33
CA ARG A 267 8.81 -56.49 7.55
C ARG A 267 10.17 -57.16 7.69
N ILE A 268 11.25 -56.36 7.72
CA ILE A 268 12.61 -56.85 7.94
C ILE A 268 13.23 -56.09 9.13
N SER A 269 13.60 -56.78 10.21
CA SER A 269 14.16 -56.13 11.40
C SER A 269 15.37 -56.85 12.00
N ARG A 270 16.28 -56.09 12.61
CA ARG A 270 17.50 -56.59 13.28
C ARG A 270 18.36 -57.49 12.39
N VAL A 271 18.52 -57.10 11.13
CA VAL A 271 19.26 -57.89 10.13
C VAL A 271 20.67 -57.34 9.87
N ARG A 272 21.62 -58.26 9.66
CA ARG A 272 23.05 -57.91 9.60
C ARG A 272 23.77 -58.56 8.41
N ALA A 273 24.50 -57.78 7.62
CA ALA A 273 25.34 -58.31 6.54
C ALA A 273 26.83 -58.02 6.73
N GLY A 274 27.68 -58.87 6.16
CA GLY A 274 29.11 -58.66 6.03
C GLY A 274 29.42 -57.35 5.31
N SER A 275 28.97 -57.20 4.07
CA SER A 275 29.40 -56.09 3.21
C SER A 275 28.25 -55.31 2.55
N ASN A 276 27.26 -55.97 1.95
CA ASN A 276 26.31 -55.31 1.04
C ASN A 276 24.87 -55.74 1.33
N GLY A 277 23.97 -54.76 1.54
CA GLY A 277 22.52 -54.97 1.73
C GLY A 277 22.21 -55.69 3.04
N GLY A 278 22.16 -54.97 4.15
CA GLY A 278 21.85 -55.57 5.46
C GLY A 278 20.49 -56.29 5.47
N ALA A 279 19.49 -55.74 4.79
CA ALA A 279 18.19 -56.36 4.62
C ALA A 279 18.05 -57.06 3.27
N ILE A 280 18.26 -56.33 2.17
CA ILE A 280 18.06 -56.84 0.81
C ILE A 280 19.26 -56.47 -0.06
N LEU A 281 19.87 -57.47 -0.70
CA LEU A 281 20.77 -57.26 -1.84
C LEU A 281 20.12 -57.80 -3.11
N ALA A 282 19.72 -56.89 -4.00
CA ALA A 282 19.19 -57.21 -5.32
C ALA A 282 20.29 -57.03 -6.39
N MET A 283 20.63 -58.06 -7.13
CA MET A 283 21.50 -57.89 -8.30
C MET A 283 20.66 -57.35 -9.47
N GLY A 284 21.08 -56.26 -10.09
CA GLY A 284 20.31 -55.57 -11.13
C GLY A 284 19.24 -54.63 -10.57
N ARG A 285 17.96 -55.06 -10.53
CA ARG A 285 16.80 -54.18 -10.26
C ARG A 285 16.15 -54.48 -8.90
N PHE A 286 15.86 -53.41 -8.15
CA PHE A 286 14.86 -53.38 -7.08
C PHE A 286 13.65 -52.60 -7.59
N SER A 287 12.43 -53.10 -7.39
CA SER A 287 11.18 -52.46 -7.83
C SER A 287 10.10 -52.57 -6.76
N GLN A 288 9.48 -51.45 -6.39
CA GLN A 288 8.26 -51.43 -5.58
C GLN A 288 7.17 -50.64 -6.32
N SER A 289 6.05 -51.28 -6.64
CA SER A 289 4.89 -50.63 -7.28
C SER A 289 3.66 -50.58 -6.37
N GLY A 290 3.66 -51.30 -5.25
CA GLY A 290 2.57 -51.35 -4.29
C GLY A 290 2.98 -52.02 -2.98
N GLY A 291 2.01 -52.23 -2.09
CA GLY A 291 2.22 -52.84 -0.77
C GLY A 291 2.93 -51.92 0.24
N THR A 292 3.28 -52.51 1.39
CA THR A 292 4.07 -51.87 2.45
C THR A 292 5.40 -52.59 2.64
N MET A 293 6.46 -51.85 2.94
CA MET A 293 7.76 -52.39 3.35
C MET A 293 8.32 -51.56 4.51
N LEU A 294 8.67 -52.23 5.60
CA LEU A 294 9.32 -51.65 6.78
C LEU A 294 10.64 -52.38 7.01
N ILE A 295 11.74 -51.63 7.02
CA ILE A 295 13.08 -52.14 7.36
C ILE A 295 13.60 -51.40 8.59
N GLN A 296 13.90 -52.11 9.67
CA GLN A 296 14.35 -51.53 10.94
C GLN A 296 15.68 -52.15 11.41
N GLU A 297 16.57 -51.33 11.98
CA GLU A 297 17.83 -51.79 12.61
C GLU A 297 18.72 -52.62 11.66
N SER A 298 18.69 -52.30 10.36
CA SER A 298 19.42 -53.04 9.33
C SER A 298 20.84 -52.50 9.15
N THR A 299 21.85 -53.37 9.29
CA THR A 299 23.26 -52.95 9.39
C THR A 299 24.20 -53.79 8.53
N ILE A 300 25.07 -53.14 7.74
CA ILE A 300 26.26 -53.81 7.17
C ILE A 300 27.45 -53.69 8.16
N THR A 301 28.49 -54.53 8.06
CA THR A 301 29.61 -54.48 9.04
C THR A 301 30.93 -53.99 8.47
N ASN A 302 31.23 -54.37 7.22
CA ASN A 302 32.52 -54.24 6.57
C ASN A 302 32.32 -54.24 5.03
N GLY A 303 31.77 -53.17 4.46
CA GLY A 303 31.58 -53.13 3.00
C GLY A 303 31.07 -51.84 2.38
N GLU A 304 30.73 -51.96 1.11
CA GLU A 304 30.47 -50.88 0.16
C GLU A 304 29.05 -51.05 -0.38
N GLY A 305 28.06 -50.63 0.41
CA GLY A 305 26.65 -50.87 0.10
C GLY A 305 25.67 -50.10 0.99
N GLY A 306 24.39 -50.40 0.82
CA GLY A 306 23.30 -49.88 1.63
C GLY A 306 23.18 -50.66 2.93
N GLY A 307 23.03 -49.98 4.07
CA GLY A 307 22.76 -50.61 5.36
C GLY A 307 21.47 -51.44 5.35
N ALA A 308 20.46 -51.04 4.57
CA ALA A 308 19.22 -51.77 4.33
C ALA A 308 19.19 -52.42 2.95
N ILE A 309 19.06 -51.62 1.89
CA ILE A 309 18.88 -52.09 0.51
C ILE A 309 20.09 -51.72 -0.32
N ALA A 310 20.71 -52.70 -0.95
CA ALA A 310 21.74 -52.48 -1.95
C ALA A 310 21.30 -53.06 -3.30
N THR A 311 21.56 -52.31 -4.38
CA THR A 311 21.52 -52.86 -5.74
C THR A 311 22.94 -52.97 -6.29
N ALA A 312 23.36 -54.17 -6.71
CA ALA A 312 24.71 -54.41 -7.24
C ALA A 312 24.65 -54.86 -8.70
N PRO A 313 25.59 -54.41 -9.57
CA PRO A 313 25.50 -54.67 -10.99
C PRO A 313 25.64 -56.15 -11.27
N ALA A 314 24.62 -56.73 -11.93
CA ALA A 314 24.83 -57.95 -12.68
C ALA A 314 25.81 -57.66 -13.83
N PRO A 315 26.58 -58.66 -14.30
CA PRO A 315 27.43 -58.49 -15.48
C PRO A 315 26.65 -57.82 -16.63
N HIS A 316 27.21 -56.74 -17.16
CA HIS A 316 26.65 -55.96 -18.28
C HIS A 316 25.29 -55.24 -18.04
N LYS A 317 24.79 -55.14 -16.80
CA LYS A 317 23.55 -54.37 -16.50
C LYS A 317 23.78 -53.27 -15.48
N GLN A 318 23.23 -52.08 -15.77
CA GLN A 318 23.12 -50.99 -14.79
C GLN A 318 22.18 -51.43 -13.65
N THR A 319 22.36 -50.83 -12.46
CA THR A 319 21.47 -51.12 -11.32
C THR A 319 20.45 -50.03 -11.15
N THR A 320 19.24 -50.45 -10.82
CA THR A 320 18.09 -49.56 -10.80
C THR A 320 17.24 -49.84 -9.59
N PHE A 321 17.01 -48.81 -8.79
CA PHE A 321 15.97 -48.77 -7.78
C PHE A 321 14.77 -48.04 -8.39
N VAL A 322 13.60 -48.67 -8.41
CA VAL A 322 12.35 -48.08 -8.93
C VAL A 322 11.28 -48.12 -7.85
N GLN A 323 10.70 -46.97 -7.51
CA GLN A 323 9.47 -46.91 -6.72
C GLN A 323 8.37 -46.16 -7.48
N SER A 324 7.35 -46.88 -7.94
CA SER A 324 6.20 -46.28 -8.62
C SER A 324 4.95 -46.19 -7.73
N GLY A 325 4.95 -46.85 -6.58
CA GLY A 325 3.82 -46.86 -5.64
C GLY A 325 4.19 -47.55 -4.32
N GLY A 326 3.19 -47.79 -3.48
CA GLY A 326 3.36 -48.41 -2.16
C GLY A 326 4.00 -47.49 -1.11
N THR A 327 4.35 -48.07 0.04
CA THR A 327 5.09 -47.41 1.12
C THR A 327 6.37 -48.16 1.43
N LEU A 328 7.50 -47.47 1.51
CA LEU A 328 8.76 -47.98 2.02
C LEU A 328 9.25 -47.08 3.15
N ARG A 329 9.47 -47.65 4.34
CA ARG A 329 10.02 -46.96 5.51
C ARG A 329 11.27 -47.71 5.98
N ILE A 330 12.37 -46.99 6.12
CA ILE A 330 13.64 -47.55 6.60
C ILE A 330 14.11 -46.75 7.83
N GLU A 331 14.37 -47.44 8.93
CA GLU A 331 14.68 -46.82 10.22
C GLU A 331 15.91 -47.42 10.87
N HIS A 332 16.70 -46.59 11.56
CA HIS A 332 17.88 -47.00 12.32
C HIS A 332 18.86 -47.86 11.50
N SER A 333 18.90 -47.65 10.18
CA SER A 333 19.76 -48.41 9.28
C SER A 333 21.15 -47.79 9.24
N SER A 334 22.19 -48.63 9.29
CA SER A 334 23.56 -48.15 9.36
C SER A 334 24.52 -48.82 8.38
N ALA A 335 25.40 -47.99 7.81
CA ALA A 335 26.57 -48.39 7.04
C ALA A 335 27.85 -47.98 7.79
N PRO A 336 28.24 -48.70 8.86
CA PRO A 336 29.46 -48.47 9.60
C PRO A 336 30.71 -48.91 8.81
N LYS A 337 31.75 -48.08 8.96
CA LYS A 337 33.18 -48.28 8.64
C LYS A 337 33.50 -49.30 7.54
N SER A 338 33.52 -48.83 6.29
CA SER A 338 34.38 -49.47 5.29
C SER A 338 35.86 -49.12 5.57
N ASP A 339 36.70 -50.16 5.66
CA ASP A 339 38.17 -50.03 5.54
C ASP A 339 38.63 -50.18 4.06
N LYS A 340 37.71 -50.45 3.14
CA LYS A 340 37.94 -50.60 1.69
C LYS A 340 37.50 -49.34 0.93
N ARG A 341 38.06 -49.11 -0.27
CA ARG A 341 37.97 -47.84 -1.02
C ARG A 341 36.63 -47.65 -1.76
N GLY A 342 35.50 -47.70 -1.07
CA GLY A 342 34.20 -47.56 -1.72
C GLY A 342 33.13 -46.87 -0.90
N GLY A 343 32.02 -46.61 -1.59
CA GLY A 343 30.91 -45.83 -1.08
C GLY A 343 29.81 -46.69 -0.45
N GLY A 344 29.00 -46.06 0.39
CA GLY A 344 27.88 -46.71 1.08
C GLY A 344 26.78 -45.72 1.45
N GLY A 345 25.53 -46.13 1.31
CA GLY A 345 24.39 -45.37 1.83
C GLY A 345 23.98 -45.95 3.19
N GLY A 346 23.62 -45.14 4.17
CA GLY A 346 23.26 -45.66 5.49
C GLY A 346 22.02 -46.58 5.43
N ALA A 347 21.08 -46.32 4.52
CA ALA A 347 20.00 -47.23 4.16
C ALA A 347 20.13 -47.79 2.72
N VAL A 348 20.20 -46.92 1.70
CA VAL A 348 20.08 -47.34 0.27
C VAL A 348 21.35 -47.06 -0.55
N PHE A 349 21.76 -48.05 -1.34
CA PHE A 349 22.83 -47.93 -2.35
C PHE A 349 22.32 -48.35 -3.73
N THR A 350 22.48 -47.49 -4.75
CA THR A 350 22.13 -47.80 -6.14
C THR A 350 22.97 -47.03 -7.16
N ASN A 351 22.98 -47.48 -8.43
CA ASN A 351 23.48 -46.66 -9.54
C ASN A 351 22.41 -45.66 -9.97
N PHE A 352 21.19 -46.10 -10.28
CA PHE A 352 20.10 -45.21 -10.66
C PHE A 352 18.90 -45.35 -9.72
N PHE A 353 18.27 -44.23 -9.41
CA PHE A 353 17.10 -44.15 -8.57
C PHE A 353 15.97 -43.44 -9.33
N TYR A 354 14.82 -44.10 -9.48
CA TYR A 354 13.63 -43.56 -10.12
C TYR A 354 12.44 -43.65 -9.18
N LYS A 355 11.75 -42.53 -8.97
CA LYS A 355 10.53 -42.47 -8.17
C LYS A 355 9.43 -41.71 -8.92
N SER A 356 8.27 -42.35 -9.11
CA SER A 356 7.11 -41.73 -9.77
C SER A 356 5.86 -41.69 -8.91
N GLY A 357 5.87 -42.31 -7.73
CA GLY A 357 4.72 -42.39 -6.83
C GLY A 357 5.07 -43.02 -5.49
N GLY A 358 4.05 -43.24 -4.65
CA GLY A 358 4.19 -43.86 -3.33
C GLY A 358 4.92 -42.99 -2.28
N HIS A 359 5.10 -43.56 -1.09
CA HIS A 359 5.75 -42.92 0.06
C HIS A 359 7.11 -43.59 0.34
N LEU A 360 8.16 -42.80 0.50
CA LEU A 360 9.49 -43.27 0.91
C LEU A 360 9.97 -42.45 2.11
N ALA A 361 10.27 -43.11 3.23
CA ALA A 361 10.78 -42.47 4.43
C ALA A 361 12.07 -43.14 4.93
N PHE A 362 13.04 -42.31 5.30
CA PHE A 362 14.26 -42.69 6.00
C PHE A 362 14.28 -41.97 7.36
N ASN A 363 14.45 -42.71 8.45
CA ASN A 363 14.54 -42.14 9.79
C ASN A 363 15.82 -42.63 10.48
N ASN A 364 16.61 -41.71 11.05
CA ASN A 364 17.81 -42.01 11.84
C ASN A 364 18.76 -43.00 11.13
N CYS A 365 18.94 -42.81 9.82
CA CYS A 365 19.84 -43.62 9.00
C CYS A 365 21.24 -43.00 8.96
N SER A 366 22.29 -43.83 9.06
CA SER A 366 23.67 -43.31 9.19
C SER A 366 24.72 -44.02 8.33
N ALA A 367 25.62 -43.23 7.74
CA ALA A 367 26.77 -43.72 6.99
C ALA A 367 28.09 -43.18 7.57
N VAL A 368 28.95 -44.08 8.04
CA VAL A 368 30.21 -43.72 8.72
C VAL A 368 31.39 -44.31 7.97
N SER A 369 32.22 -43.47 7.36
CA SER A 369 33.48 -43.92 6.73
C SER A 369 34.72 -43.30 7.37
N ASN A 370 35.80 -44.08 7.42
CA ASN A 370 37.14 -43.60 7.78
C ASN A 370 38.11 -43.48 6.59
N SER A 371 37.83 -44.10 5.43
CA SER A 371 38.73 -44.00 4.28
C SER A 371 38.68 -42.60 3.65
N LYS A 372 39.85 -42.09 3.23
CA LYS A 372 39.97 -40.78 2.56
C LYS A 372 39.15 -40.71 1.24
N ALA A 373 38.90 -41.83 0.58
CA ALA A 373 38.27 -41.87 -0.76
C ALA A 373 36.72 -41.96 -0.76
N ASP A 374 36.11 -42.27 0.38
CA ASP A 374 34.75 -42.83 0.35
C ASP A 374 33.64 -41.80 0.09
N ARG A 375 32.66 -42.27 -0.69
CA ARG A 375 31.47 -41.55 -1.16
C ARG A 375 30.27 -42.10 -0.41
N ILE A 376 29.78 -41.37 0.57
CA ILE A 376 28.72 -41.85 1.47
C ILE A 376 27.51 -40.92 1.42
N GLY A 377 26.35 -41.39 1.87
CA GLY A 377 25.16 -40.57 2.12
C GLY A 377 24.32 -41.19 3.24
N GLY A 378 23.79 -40.41 4.16
CA GLY A 378 23.31 -40.93 5.45
C GLY A 378 22.04 -41.78 5.33
N ALA A 379 21.09 -41.35 4.51
CA ALA A 379 20.01 -42.20 4.02
C ALA A 379 20.44 -42.98 2.77
N MET A 380 20.94 -42.29 1.74
CA MET A 380 21.08 -42.87 0.41
C MET A 380 22.31 -42.38 -0.35
N PHE A 381 22.95 -43.31 -1.07
CA PHE A 381 23.99 -43.01 -2.05
C PHE A 381 23.60 -43.51 -3.45
N VAL A 382 23.64 -42.61 -4.44
CA VAL A 382 23.30 -42.85 -5.84
C VAL A 382 24.52 -42.53 -6.73
N LYS A 383 25.06 -43.54 -7.41
CA LYS A 383 26.31 -43.39 -8.22
C LYS A 383 26.07 -42.76 -9.60
N GLY A 384 24.87 -42.88 -10.14
CA GLY A 384 24.42 -42.32 -11.41
C GLY A 384 23.43 -41.18 -11.17
N GLY A 385 22.24 -41.29 -11.75
CA GLY A 385 21.18 -40.28 -11.63
C GLY A 385 20.10 -40.63 -10.61
N PHE A 386 19.54 -39.60 -9.97
CA PHE A 386 18.28 -39.64 -9.23
C PHE A 386 17.23 -38.89 -10.05
N SER A 387 16.06 -39.49 -10.26
CA SER A 387 14.92 -38.87 -10.92
C SER A 387 13.64 -39.09 -10.10
N MET A 388 12.93 -38.01 -9.80
CA MET A 388 11.64 -38.04 -9.12
C MET A 388 10.61 -37.20 -9.87
N SER A 389 9.50 -37.83 -10.27
CA SER A 389 8.38 -37.19 -10.97
C SER A 389 7.08 -37.17 -10.17
N GLY A 390 7.04 -37.78 -8.98
CA GLY A 390 5.84 -37.87 -8.16
C GLY A 390 6.01 -38.66 -6.87
N GLY A 391 4.98 -38.60 -6.01
CA GLY A 391 4.97 -39.22 -4.68
C GLY A 391 5.67 -38.37 -3.61
N PHE A 392 5.91 -38.98 -2.44
CA PHE A 392 6.51 -38.34 -1.27
C PHE A 392 7.83 -39.03 -0.89
N PHE A 393 8.86 -38.24 -0.61
CA PHE A 393 10.17 -38.66 -0.12
C PHE A 393 10.50 -37.88 1.16
N ARG A 394 10.84 -38.55 2.27
CA ARG A 394 11.31 -37.90 3.50
C ARG A 394 12.60 -38.55 4.00
N ALA A 395 13.56 -37.74 4.41
CA ALA A 395 14.73 -38.16 5.18
C ALA A 395 14.85 -37.30 6.43
N GLU A 396 14.84 -37.95 7.60
CA GLU A 396 14.75 -37.32 8.91
C GLU A 396 15.84 -37.89 9.84
N ASP A 397 16.50 -37.02 10.59
CA ASP A 397 17.60 -37.35 11.53
C ASP A 397 18.75 -38.17 10.91
N CYS A 398 18.90 -38.10 9.57
CA CYS A 398 19.91 -38.87 8.85
C CYS A 398 21.29 -38.22 8.96
N SER A 399 22.36 -39.03 9.00
CA SER A 399 23.72 -38.47 9.09
C SER A 399 24.79 -39.21 8.30
N ALA A 400 25.71 -38.46 7.71
CA ALA A 400 26.87 -38.99 7.02
C ALA A 400 28.16 -38.33 7.50
N LYS A 401 29.28 -39.04 7.45
CA LYS A 401 30.57 -38.48 7.90
C LYS A 401 31.28 -37.56 6.88
N LYS A 402 30.81 -37.46 5.63
CA LYS A 402 31.59 -36.80 4.55
C LYS A 402 30.78 -36.04 3.49
N PHE A 403 29.73 -36.65 2.95
CA PHE A 403 28.95 -36.16 1.81
C PHE A 403 27.48 -36.49 2.07
N GLY A 404 26.56 -35.55 1.80
CA GLY A 404 25.11 -35.78 1.86
C GLY A 404 24.62 -36.40 3.17
N GLY A 405 24.41 -35.59 4.20
CA GLY A 405 23.87 -36.00 5.50
C GLY A 405 22.61 -36.87 5.37
N ALA A 406 21.75 -36.59 4.37
CA ALA A 406 20.75 -37.54 3.89
C ALA A 406 21.16 -38.21 2.56
N VAL A 407 21.32 -37.43 1.49
CA VAL A 407 21.40 -37.95 0.12
C VAL A 407 22.65 -37.46 -0.58
N HIS A 408 23.44 -38.40 -1.10
CA HIS A 408 24.56 -38.10 -1.97
C HIS A 408 24.36 -38.75 -3.35
N ILE A 409 24.35 -37.92 -4.39
CA ILE A 409 24.16 -38.30 -5.79
C ILE A 409 25.40 -37.84 -6.56
N TYR A 410 26.05 -38.75 -7.28
CA TYR A 410 27.27 -38.41 -8.04
C TYR A 410 26.97 -37.81 -9.42
N GLY A 411 25.82 -38.13 -10.01
CA GLY A 411 25.32 -37.52 -11.25
C GLY A 411 24.27 -36.45 -10.99
N ASN A 412 23.24 -36.43 -11.84
CA ASN A 412 22.16 -35.44 -11.78
C ASN A 412 21.07 -35.88 -10.80
N MET A 413 20.56 -34.92 -10.03
CA MET A 413 19.31 -35.00 -9.29
C MET A 413 18.25 -34.23 -10.08
N SER A 414 17.21 -34.92 -10.55
CA SER A 414 16.10 -34.32 -11.29
C SER A 414 14.80 -34.49 -10.50
N VAL A 415 14.10 -33.39 -10.25
CA VAL A 415 12.79 -33.34 -9.58
C VAL A 415 11.81 -32.61 -10.49
N SER A 416 10.85 -33.33 -11.06
CA SER A 416 9.78 -32.74 -11.90
C SER A 416 8.39 -32.77 -11.24
N GLY A 417 8.25 -33.41 -10.08
CA GLY A 417 7.00 -33.48 -9.36
C GLY A 417 7.11 -34.23 -8.03
N GLY A 418 6.02 -34.19 -7.24
CA GLY A 418 5.98 -34.73 -5.89
C GLY A 418 6.62 -33.81 -4.84
N GLU A 419 6.90 -34.37 -3.67
CA GLU A 419 7.49 -33.63 -2.53
C GLU A 419 8.68 -34.38 -1.94
N LEU A 420 9.79 -33.67 -1.72
CA LEU A 420 10.97 -34.14 -1.02
C LEU A 420 11.17 -33.31 0.27
N VAL A 421 11.25 -33.98 1.41
CA VAL A 421 11.45 -33.37 2.73
C VAL A 421 12.74 -33.87 3.36
N PHE A 422 13.57 -32.95 3.85
CA PHE A 422 14.83 -33.23 4.53
C PHE A 422 14.88 -32.47 5.84
N GLU A 423 14.94 -33.18 6.97
CA GLU A 423 14.85 -32.57 8.30
C GLU A 423 15.97 -33.09 9.20
N ARG A 424 16.64 -32.17 9.92
CA ARG A 424 17.69 -32.48 10.92
C ARG A 424 18.83 -33.36 10.39
N CYS A 425 19.10 -33.27 9.09
CA CYS A 425 20.11 -34.10 8.42
C CYS A 425 21.50 -33.47 8.56
N SER A 426 22.48 -34.25 9.00
CA SER A 426 23.78 -33.72 9.45
C SER A 426 25.00 -34.40 8.82
N LEU A 427 25.99 -33.59 8.41
CA LEU A 427 27.33 -34.06 8.11
C LEU A 427 28.18 -34.13 9.39
N LYS A 428 28.13 -35.27 10.07
CA LYS A 428 28.81 -35.49 11.35
C LYS A 428 30.32 -35.67 11.20
N HIS A 429 31.08 -34.61 11.48
CA HIS A 429 32.53 -34.67 11.48
C HIS A 429 33.04 -35.14 12.84
N LEU A 430 33.50 -36.39 12.93
CA LEU A 430 34.16 -36.89 14.14
C LEU A 430 35.48 -36.13 14.38
N VAL A 431 35.42 -35.05 15.17
CA VAL A 431 36.56 -34.27 15.65
C VAL A 431 37.41 -35.12 16.61
N LYS A 432 38.20 -36.04 16.04
CA LYS A 432 39.38 -36.55 16.74
C LYS A 432 40.30 -35.37 16.96
N LYS A 433 40.60 -35.04 18.23
CA LYS A 433 41.56 -34.00 18.66
C LYS A 433 42.96 -34.26 18.09
N ALA A 434 43.16 -33.99 16.80
CA ALA A 434 44.44 -34.11 16.13
C ALA A 434 45.34 -32.95 16.56
N LYS A 435 46.51 -33.26 17.14
CA LYS A 435 47.47 -32.26 17.62
C LYS A 435 47.84 -31.30 16.48
N LYS A 436 47.71 -29.99 16.72
CA LYS A 436 48.10 -28.92 15.78
C LYS A 436 49.55 -29.07 15.32
N LYS A 437 49.79 -29.59 14.11
CA LYS A 437 51.04 -29.42 13.34
C LYS A 437 50.76 -29.52 11.83
N ASN A 438 51.04 -28.42 11.11
CA ASN A 438 51.22 -28.31 9.65
C ASN A 438 50.14 -28.94 8.72
N ILE A 439 48.88 -28.50 8.83
CA ILE A 439 47.78 -28.96 7.93
C ILE A 439 47.62 -28.08 6.67
N TYR A 440 48.25 -26.89 6.60
CA TYR A 440 47.91 -25.85 5.60
C TYR A 440 48.32 -26.10 4.13
N GLN A 441 49.20 -27.07 3.80
CA GLN A 441 49.74 -27.20 2.43
C GLN A 441 49.23 -28.36 1.56
N GLU A 442 48.81 -29.51 2.10
CA GLU A 442 48.37 -30.65 1.26
C GLU A 442 46.93 -30.53 0.71
N GLU A 443 46.12 -29.58 1.20
CA GLU A 443 44.67 -29.57 0.89
C GLU A 443 44.28 -29.07 -0.51
N LYS A 444 45.22 -28.56 -1.32
CA LYS A 444 44.88 -27.95 -2.63
C LYS A 444 44.47 -28.94 -3.74
N LYS A 445 44.78 -30.24 -3.64
CA LYS A 445 44.63 -31.16 -4.79
C LYS A 445 43.29 -31.87 -4.97
N HIS A 446 42.42 -31.96 -3.95
CA HIS A 446 41.11 -32.63 -4.07
C HIS A 446 40.00 -31.78 -3.44
N GLY A 447 39.14 -31.20 -4.28
CA GLY A 447 37.99 -30.40 -3.84
C GLY A 447 37.01 -31.23 -3.01
N ARG A 448 37.01 -31.02 -1.69
CA ARG A 448 36.10 -31.71 -0.76
C ARG A 448 34.74 -31.05 -0.81
N ASN A 449 33.89 -31.61 -1.65
CA ASN A 449 32.58 -31.11 -2.03
C ASN A 449 31.50 -31.62 -1.06
N GLN A 450 31.28 -30.95 0.08
CA GLN A 450 30.55 -31.51 1.24
C GLN A 450 29.15 -30.88 1.50
N GLY A 451 28.11 -31.36 0.78
CA GLY A 451 26.69 -30.98 1.01
C GLY A 451 26.04 -31.50 2.29
N GLY A 452 25.30 -30.64 2.98
CA GLY A 452 24.65 -30.89 4.28
C GLY A 452 23.51 -31.89 4.24
N ALA A 453 22.32 -31.55 3.72
CA ALA A 453 21.26 -32.56 3.51
C ALA A 453 21.45 -33.30 2.18
N ILE A 454 21.55 -32.53 1.09
CA ILE A 454 21.64 -33.00 -0.30
C ILE A 454 23.00 -32.63 -0.89
N ASN A 455 23.65 -33.60 -1.54
CA ASN A 455 24.89 -33.40 -2.27
C ASN A 455 24.81 -34.02 -3.66
N ALA A 456 24.67 -33.19 -4.70
CA ALA A 456 24.52 -33.60 -6.10
C ALA A 456 25.59 -32.94 -7.01
N ALA A 457 25.85 -33.52 -8.19
CA ALA A 457 26.64 -32.81 -9.21
C ALA A 457 25.80 -31.70 -9.85
N ASN A 458 24.66 -32.06 -10.45
CA ASN A 458 23.65 -31.10 -10.90
C ASN A 458 22.35 -31.33 -10.14
N PHE A 459 21.69 -30.26 -9.76
CA PHE A 459 20.33 -30.28 -9.22
C PHE A 459 19.42 -29.54 -10.20
N ILE A 460 18.40 -30.22 -10.70
CA ILE A 460 17.46 -29.73 -11.72
C ILE A 460 16.06 -29.92 -11.17
N GLN A 461 15.37 -28.82 -10.87
CA GLN A 461 13.96 -28.84 -10.48
C GLN A 461 13.11 -28.20 -11.57
N SER A 462 12.03 -28.88 -11.97
CA SER A 462 11.10 -28.42 -13.00
C SER A 462 9.63 -28.62 -12.55
N GLY A 463 9.39 -28.53 -11.24
CA GLY A 463 8.12 -28.83 -10.60
C GLY A 463 8.30 -29.44 -9.21
N GLY A 464 7.17 -29.70 -8.53
CA GLY A 464 7.15 -30.27 -7.18
C GLY A 464 7.71 -29.33 -6.10
N ALA A 465 7.85 -29.87 -4.89
CA ALA A 465 8.38 -29.15 -3.73
C ALA A 465 9.60 -29.87 -3.13
N VAL A 466 10.62 -29.10 -2.75
CA VAL A 466 11.82 -29.59 -2.06
C VAL A 466 12.01 -28.72 -0.82
N ARG A 467 11.81 -29.33 0.36
CA ARG A 467 11.88 -28.69 1.67
C ARG A 467 13.07 -29.23 2.45
N ILE A 468 13.92 -28.35 2.96
CA ILE A 468 15.11 -28.69 3.73
C ILE A 468 15.13 -27.83 5.00
N ALA A 469 15.13 -28.44 6.18
CA ALA A 469 15.07 -27.75 7.47
C ALA A 469 16.07 -28.34 8.48
N ASP A 470 16.64 -27.48 9.33
CA ASP A 470 17.55 -27.84 10.44
C ASP A 470 18.77 -28.68 10.01
N CYS A 471 19.22 -28.54 8.76
CA CYS A 471 20.30 -29.36 8.20
C CYS A 471 21.66 -28.69 8.38
N ALA A 472 22.68 -29.46 8.74
CA ALA A 472 23.96 -28.91 9.19
C ALA A 472 25.17 -29.62 8.60
N THR A 473 26.26 -28.88 8.37
CA THR A 473 27.61 -29.47 8.25
C THR A 473 28.45 -29.11 9.46
N ASP A 474 28.91 -30.12 10.21
CA ASP A 474 29.79 -29.91 11.36
C ASP A 474 31.14 -29.26 10.96
N GLU A 475 31.94 -28.94 11.98
CA GLU A 475 33.28 -28.33 11.89
C GLU A 475 34.14 -28.89 10.74
N GLY A 476 34.33 -28.07 9.70
CA GLY A 476 35.02 -28.47 8.48
C GLY A 476 34.97 -27.41 7.38
N LYS A 477 35.23 -27.82 6.14
CA LYS A 477 35.00 -27.00 4.94
C LYS A 477 33.68 -27.43 4.29
N GLY A 478 32.60 -27.34 5.06
CA GLY A 478 31.25 -27.67 4.60
C GLY A 478 30.74 -26.69 3.54
N TYR A 479 29.91 -27.18 2.62
CA TYR A 479 29.29 -26.38 1.55
C TYR A 479 27.79 -26.70 1.50
N GLY A 480 26.89 -25.71 1.46
CA GLY A 480 25.46 -25.97 1.24
C GLY A 480 24.82 -26.75 2.39
N GLY A 481 24.60 -26.11 3.53
CA GLY A 481 24.08 -26.76 4.75
C GLY A 481 22.73 -27.46 4.54
N GLY A 482 21.90 -26.92 3.64
CA GLY A 482 20.77 -27.65 3.05
C GLY A 482 21.18 -28.39 1.78
N LEU A 483 21.45 -27.65 0.70
CA LEU A 483 21.70 -28.18 -0.64
C LEU A 483 23.06 -27.76 -1.18
N SER A 484 23.81 -28.73 -1.71
CA SER A 484 25.04 -28.48 -2.45
C SER A 484 25.01 -29.11 -3.85
N ALA A 485 25.08 -28.28 -4.88
CA ALA A 485 25.10 -28.65 -6.29
C ALA A 485 26.45 -28.30 -6.95
N HIS A 486 27.33 -29.28 -7.11
CA HIS A 486 28.76 -29.00 -7.39
C HIS A 486 29.10 -28.53 -8.81
N GLN A 487 28.15 -28.60 -9.74
CA GLN A 487 28.26 -28.12 -11.10
C GLN A 487 27.19 -27.06 -11.37
N SER A 488 25.90 -27.40 -11.26
CA SER A 488 24.80 -26.47 -11.54
C SER A 488 23.57 -26.71 -10.67
N LEU A 489 22.93 -25.61 -10.26
CA LEU A 489 21.59 -25.57 -9.69
C LEU A 489 20.67 -24.88 -10.71
N MET A 490 19.73 -25.64 -11.26
CA MET A 490 18.72 -25.17 -12.21
C MET A 490 17.32 -25.30 -11.60
N LEU A 491 16.62 -24.18 -11.47
CA LEU A 491 15.24 -24.10 -10.98
C LEU A 491 14.36 -23.59 -12.13
N ALA A 492 13.74 -24.51 -12.87
CA ALA A 492 12.83 -24.18 -13.95
C ALA A 492 11.43 -23.85 -13.44
N ASP A 493 10.93 -24.62 -12.47
CA ASP A 493 9.65 -24.40 -11.78
C ASP A 493 9.63 -25.16 -10.44
N GLY A 494 8.58 -24.97 -9.64
CA GLY A 494 8.37 -25.61 -8.34
C GLY A 494 8.83 -24.76 -7.16
N ILE A 495 8.95 -25.38 -5.99
CA ILE A 495 9.37 -24.73 -4.74
C ILE A 495 10.67 -25.38 -4.24
N LEU A 496 11.72 -24.59 -4.03
CA LEU A 496 12.90 -24.97 -3.24
C LEU A 496 12.93 -24.10 -1.99
N ASP A 497 12.77 -24.72 -0.83
CA ASP A 497 12.59 -24.06 0.47
C ASP A 497 13.63 -24.60 1.46
N VAL A 498 14.58 -23.77 1.86
CA VAL A 498 15.71 -24.14 2.72
C VAL A 498 15.72 -23.26 3.97
N ARG A 499 15.56 -23.86 5.14
CA ARG A 499 15.39 -23.14 6.41
C ARG A 499 16.36 -23.64 7.47
N GLN A 500 16.76 -22.74 8.38
CA GLN A 500 17.50 -23.07 9.61
C GLN A 500 18.74 -23.95 9.37
N SER A 501 19.34 -23.82 8.19
CA SER A 501 20.41 -24.70 7.72
C SER A 501 21.77 -24.03 7.86
N SER A 502 22.78 -24.80 8.25
CA SER A 502 24.11 -24.27 8.58
C SER A 502 25.24 -24.97 7.82
N SER A 503 26.16 -24.17 7.31
CA SER A 503 27.36 -24.62 6.63
C SER A 503 28.59 -24.13 7.39
N SER A 504 29.58 -24.99 7.60
CA SER A 504 30.81 -24.61 8.29
C SER A 504 31.74 -23.74 7.44
N TYR A 505 31.41 -23.49 6.16
CA TYR A 505 32.22 -22.62 5.30
C TYR A 505 31.44 -21.83 4.25
N TYR A 506 30.82 -22.47 3.25
CA TYR A 506 30.14 -21.76 2.15
C TYR A 506 28.66 -22.13 2.04
N GLY A 507 27.77 -21.17 1.83
CA GLY A 507 26.36 -21.42 1.49
C GLY A 507 25.59 -22.08 2.63
N GLY A 508 25.07 -21.30 3.58
CA GLY A 508 24.41 -21.88 4.77
C GLY A 508 23.16 -22.69 4.40
N GLY A 509 22.35 -22.15 3.50
CA GLY A 509 21.27 -22.90 2.84
C GLY A 509 21.77 -23.63 1.61
N VAL A 510 22.29 -22.88 0.63
CA VAL A 510 22.57 -23.37 -0.73
C VAL A 510 24.00 -23.06 -1.16
N TYR A 511 24.70 -24.06 -1.69
CA TYR A 511 25.96 -23.88 -2.43
C TYR A 511 25.83 -24.40 -3.85
N THR A 512 26.30 -23.63 -4.83
CA THR A 512 26.44 -24.10 -6.22
C THR A 512 27.65 -23.48 -6.92
N ARG A 513 28.03 -23.98 -8.10
CA ARG A 513 28.94 -23.29 -9.01
C ARG A 513 28.22 -22.41 -10.03
N HIS A 514 27.15 -22.92 -10.63
CA HIS A 514 26.29 -22.18 -11.56
C HIS A 514 24.88 -22.13 -10.96
N PHE A 515 24.22 -20.99 -11.07
CA PHE A 515 22.84 -20.82 -10.62
C PHE A 515 22.00 -20.28 -11.78
N THR A 516 20.95 -21.02 -12.15
CA THR A 516 20.00 -20.59 -13.18
C THR A 516 18.58 -20.81 -12.67
N GLN A 517 17.81 -19.74 -12.51
CA GLN A 517 16.38 -19.81 -12.25
C GLN A 517 15.60 -19.34 -13.47
N LEU A 518 14.76 -20.21 -14.04
CA LEU A 518 13.84 -19.90 -15.13
C LEU A 518 12.41 -19.63 -14.62
N GLY A 519 12.09 -19.99 -13.37
CA GLY A 519 10.76 -19.87 -12.78
C GLY A 519 10.71 -20.37 -11.33
N GLY A 520 9.52 -20.69 -10.83
CA GLY A 520 9.30 -21.20 -9.48
C GLY A 520 9.66 -20.24 -8.34
N LEU A 521 9.73 -20.78 -7.12
CA LEU A 521 10.04 -20.08 -5.88
C LEU A 521 11.29 -20.70 -5.21
N LEU A 522 12.31 -19.87 -5.00
CA LEU A 522 13.45 -20.17 -4.13
C LEU A 522 13.31 -19.38 -2.82
N ASN A 523 13.19 -20.07 -1.70
CA ASN A 523 13.12 -19.48 -0.37
C ASN A 523 14.28 -20.01 0.49
N VAL A 524 15.08 -19.11 1.07
CA VAL A 524 16.21 -19.44 1.94
C VAL A 524 16.10 -18.61 3.22
N GLN A 525 15.94 -19.25 4.38
CA GLN A 525 15.61 -18.57 5.64
C GLN A 525 16.49 -19.03 6.80
N HIS A 526 16.88 -18.11 7.68
CA HIS A 526 17.57 -18.39 8.94
C HIS A 526 18.82 -19.29 8.78
N CYS A 527 19.53 -19.13 7.67
CA CYS A 527 20.70 -19.94 7.33
C CYS A 527 22.01 -19.26 7.75
N PHE A 528 23.03 -20.07 8.08
CA PHE A 528 24.31 -19.59 8.61
C PHE A 528 25.51 -20.18 7.86
N ALA A 529 26.50 -19.36 7.53
CA ALA A 529 27.80 -19.82 7.01
C ALA A 529 28.96 -18.90 7.39
N VAL A 530 30.19 -19.25 7.00
CA VAL A 530 31.31 -18.30 7.01
C VAL A 530 31.16 -17.30 5.85
N GLN A 531 30.76 -17.77 4.67
CA GLN A 531 30.51 -16.92 3.51
C GLN A 531 29.25 -17.37 2.76
N GLY A 532 28.42 -16.44 2.31
CA GLY A 532 27.13 -16.75 1.67
C GLY A 532 26.18 -17.40 2.69
N GLY A 533 25.70 -16.64 3.67
CA GLY A 533 24.89 -17.17 4.79
C GLY A 533 23.62 -17.89 4.31
N GLY A 534 22.93 -17.33 3.32
CA GLY A 534 21.88 -18.02 2.57
C GLY A 534 22.43 -18.83 1.40
N ILE A 535 22.93 -18.13 0.37
CA ILE A 535 23.32 -18.70 -0.93
C ILE A 535 24.77 -18.37 -1.25
N TYR A 536 25.55 -19.36 -1.73
CA TYR A 536 26.89 -19.17 -2.29
C TYR A 536 26.96 -19.73 -3.72
N VAL A 537 27.36 -18.89 -4.69
CA VAL A 537 27.62 -19.26 -6.09
C VAL A 537 29.11 -19.09 -6.42
N ASN A 538 29.74 -20.15 -6.92
CA ASN A 538 31.19 -20.23 -7.11
C ASN A 538 31.63 -20.36 -8.58
N SER A 539 32.18 -19.27 -9.13
CA SER A 539 32.89 -19.21 -10.42
C SER A 539 32.06 -19.46 -11.68
N GLY A 540 30.76 -19.67 -11.57
CA GLY A 540 29.80 -19.68 -12.69
C GLY A 540 28.71 -18.62 -12.51
N PRO A 541 28.04 -18.21 -13.60
CA PRO A 541 27.00 -17.18 -13.57
C PRO A 541 25.86 -17.52 -12.59
N ALA A 542 25.31 -16.47 -11.99
CA ALA A 542 24.11 -16.51 -11.17
C ALA A 542 23.00 -15.71 -11.85
N ASN A 543 22.11 -16.41 -12.58
CA ASN A 543 21.11 -15.81 -13.45
C ASN A 543 19.69 -16.20 -13.01
N GLN A 544 18.90 -15.22 -12.59
CA GLN A 544 17.45 -15.33 -12.45
C GLN A 544 16.79 -14.69 -13.68
N ILE A 545 16.18 -15.52 -14.52
CA ILE A 545 15.46 -15.10 -15.74
C ILE A 545 13.98 -14.81 -15.41
N ALA A 546 13.38 -15.58 -14.51
CA ALA A 546 12.07 -15.29 -13.93
C ALA A 546 11.92 -16.00 -12.57
N GLY A 547 10.70 -16.04 -12.03
CA GLY A 547 10.41 -16.60 -10.71
C GLY A 547 10.85 -15.69 -9.56
N ASN A 548 10.74 -16.21 -8.33
CA ASN A 548 10.96 -15.45 -7.10
C ASN A 548 12.16 -16.02 -6.32
N ILE A 549 13.00 -15.14 -5.78
CA ILE A 549 14.03 -15.44 -4.78
C ILE A 549 13.70 -14.66 -3.52
N SER A 550 13.57 -15.36 -2.39
CA SER A 550 13.39 -14.82 -1.04
C SER A 550 14.54 -15.31 -0.17
N VAL A 551 15.38 -14.41 0.35
CA VAL A 551 16.47 -14.73 1.28
C VAL A 551 16.30 -13.91 2.55
N ARG A 552 16.00 -14.56 3.69
CA ARG A 552 15.60 -13.87 4.92
C ARG A 552 16.37 -14.33 6.16
N GLY A 553 16.75 -13.41 7.04
CA GLY A 553 17.38 -13.75 8.33
C GLY A 553 18.68 -14.55 8.19
N CYS A 554 19.44 -14.37 7.11
CA CYS A 554 20.61 -15.18 6.81
C CYS A 554 21.90 -14.47 7.24
N HIS A 555 22.84 -15.24 7.81
CA HIS A 555 24.01 -14.70 8.52
C HIS A 555 25.32 -15.29 8.00
N ALA A 556 26.31 -14.43 7.73
CA ALA A 556 27.66 -14.83 7.34
C ALA A 556 28.70 -14.31 8.35
N SER A 557 29.57 -15.19 8.86
CA SER A 557 30.62 -14.78 9.82
C SER A 557 31.77 -13.98 9.19
N ALA A 558 31.89 -13.95 7.86
CA ALA A 558 32.89 -13.16 7.14
C ALA A 558 32.30 -12.26 6.05
N GLN A 559 31.53 -12.78 5.09
CA GLN A 559 31.06 -11.97 3.95
C GLN A 559 29.85 -12.57 3.20
N GLY A 560 28.97 -11.71 2.67
CA GLY A 560 27.76 -12.11 1.94
C GLY A 560 26.72 -12.76 2.85
N GLY A 561 26.04 -11.97 3.68
CA GLY A 561 25.05 -12.46 4.67
C GLY A 561 23.90 -13.23 4.02
N GLY A 562 23.23 -12.62 3.05
CA GLY A 562 22.20 -13.28 2.24
C GLY A 562 22.80 -14.11 1.12
N ILE A 563 23.35 -13.45 0.10
CA ILE A 563 23.82 -14.04 -1.15
C ILE A 563 25.28 -13.65 -1.40
N LEU A 564 26.11 -14.62 -1.80
CA LEU A 564 27.47 -14.42 -2.27
C LEU A 564 27.67 -15.04 -3.65
N VAL A 565 28.06 -14.24 -4.64
CA VAL A 565 28.56 -14.69 -5.95
C VAL A 565 30.04 -14.36 -6.06
N HIS A 566 30.88 -15.37 -6.30
CA HIS A 566 32.34 -15.22 -6.34
C HIS A 566 32.90 -15.57 -7.72
N ASN A 567 33.70 -14.69 -8.32
CA ASN A 567 34.26 -14.80 -9.68
C ASN A 567 33.20 -14.92 -10.80
N SER A 568 31.99 -14.39 -10.60
CA SER A 568 30.98 -14.32 -11.65
C SER A 568 29.96 -13.22 -11.37
N SER A 569 29.19 -12.84 -12.38
CA SER A 569 28.15 -11.82 -12.27
C SER A 569 26.86 -12.40 -11.67
N PHE A 570 26.07 -11.50 -11.08
CA PHE A 570 24.69 -11.78 -10.68
C PHE A 570 23.75 -11.02 -11.61
N SER A 571 22.80 -11.71 -12.23
CA SER A 571 21.71 -11.09 -13.01
C SER A 571 20.34 -11.52 -12.50
N SER A 572 19.40 -10.57 -12.37
CA SER A 572 18.02 -10.86 -11.98
C SER A 572 17.02 -10.04 -12.77
N HIS A 573 16.10 -10.75 -13.41
CA HIS A 573 14.97 -10.24 -14.19
C HIS A 573 13.62 -10.58 -13.52
N GLY A 574 13.63 -11.35 -12.42
CA GLY A 574 12.43 -11.79 -11.68
C GLY A 574 12.09 -10.92 -10.48
N TYR A 575 11.58 -11.53 -9.41
CA TYR A 575 11.44 -10.88 -8.10
C TYR A 575 12.55 -11.33 -7.16
N LEU A 576 13.28 -10.38 -6.58
CA LEU A 576 14.35 -10.61 -5.61
C LEU A 576 14.03 -9.88 -4.31
N ASP A 577 13.88 -10.61 -3.22
CA ASP A 577 13.62 -10.08 -1.88
C ASP A 577 14.68 -10.61 -0.90
N VAL A 578 15.48 -9.70 -0.34
CA VAL A 578 16.56 -10.01 0.61
C VAL A 578 16.31 -9.20 1.88
N GLN A 579 16.03 -9.87 2.99
CA GLN A 579 15.59 -9.21 4.23
C GLN A 579 16.40 -9.68 5.44
N GLN A 580 16.70 -8.79 6.38
CA GLN A 580 17.30 -9.14 7.68
C GLN A 580 18.59 -9.96 7.56
N CYS A 581 19.38 -9.72 6.51
CA CYS A 581 20.60 -10.48 6.22
C CYS A 581 21.83 -9.72 6.72
N MET A 582 22.75 -10.42 7.39
CA MET A 582 23.85 -9.81 8.13
C MET A 582 25.20 -10.47 7.82
N ALA A 583 26.24 -9.66 7.62
CA ALA A 583 27.63 -10.11 7.54
C ALA A 583 28.47 -9.51 8.69
N PHE A 584 29.07 -10.36 9.52
CA PHE A 584 29.87 -9.92 10.68
C PHE A 584 31.26 -9.37 10.31
N GLY A 585 31.77 -9.75 9.14
CA GLY A 585 33.05 -9.30 8.62
C GLY A 585 32.92 -8.11 7.65
N ASP A 586 33.66 -8.19 6.55
CA ASP A 586 34.07 -7.00 5.80
C ASP A 586 33.06 -6.53 4.73
N LYS A 587 32.15 -7.39 4.24
CA LYS A 587 31.45 -7.14 2.95
C LYS A 587 30.07 -7.78 2.81
N GLY A 588 29.11 -6.99 2.35
CA GLY A 588 27.85 -7.45 1.75
C GLY A 588 26.89 -8.10 2.76
N GLY A 589 26.02 -7.32 3.39
CA GLY A 589 24.95 -7.85 4.25
C GLY A 589 23.91 -8.65 3.46
N GLY A 590 23.27 -8.02 2.47
CA GLY A 590 22.29 -8.63 1.58
C GLY A 590 22.94 -9.45 0.47
N LEU A 591 23.56 -8.79 -0.52
CA LEU A 591 24.18 -9.39 -1.70
C LEU A 591 25.64 -8.94 -1.85
N LEU A 592 26.55 -9.89 -2.01
CA LEU A 592 27.96 -9.67 -2.35
C LEU A 592 28.28 -10.30 -3.71
N VAL A 593 28.77 -9.50 -4.66
CA VAL A 593 29.37 -9.97 -5.92
C VAL A 593 30.86 -9.64 -5.96
N ASP A 594 31.69 -10.65 -5.74
CA ASP A 594 33.14 -10.52 -5.75
C ASP A 594 33.74 -10.76 -7.14
N ARG A 595 34.48 -9.76 -7.63
CA ARG A 595 35.18 -9.68 -8.93
C ARG A 595 34.28 -9.67 -10.18
N SER A 596 33.03 -9.24 -10.05
CA SER A 596 32.14 -9.06 -11.21
C SER A 596 31.02 -8.04 -10.93
N SER A 597 30.11 -7.90 -11.89
CA SER A 597 28.99 -6.95 -11.87
C SER A 597 27.66 -7.54 -11.39
N VAL A 598 26.77 -6.63 -10.99
CA VAL A 598 25.35 -6.88 -10.66
C VAL A 598 24.48 -6.27 -11.76
N ASN A 599 23.48 -6.99 -12.26
CA ASN A 599 22.47 -6.48 -13.18
C ASN A 599 21.05 -6.85 -12.69
N LEU A 600 20.24 -5.85 -12.30
CA LEU A 600 18.88 -6.03 -11.79
C LEU A 600 17.88 -5.31 -12.71
N SER A 601 17.25 -6.06 -13.61
CA SER A 601 16.13 -5.54 -14.44
C SER A 601 14.76 -5.93 -13.90
N GLY A 602 14.70 -6.88 -12.97
CA GLY A 602 13.51 -7.28 -12.23
C GLY A 602 13.19 -6.35 -11.07
N ARG A 603 12.17 -6.70 -10.27
CA ARG A 603 11.87 -5.97 -9.02
C ARG A 603 12.78 -6.49 -7.90
N ALA A 604 13.52 -5.59 -7.26
CA ALA A 604 14.44 -5.92 -6.17
C ALA A 604 14.05 -5.23 -4.84
N SER A 605 14.28 -5.92 -3.72
CA SER A 605 13.98 -5.45 -2.38
C SER A 605 15.11 -5.88 -1.44
N PHE A 606 15.73 -4.91 -0.76
CA PHE A 606 16.76 -5.11 0.26
C PHE A 606 16.30 -4.39 1.53
N VAL A 607 15.99 -5.14 2.59
CA VAL A 607 15.39 -4.60 3.83
C VAL A 607 16.19 -5.08 5.04
N ASP A 608 16.51 -4.18 5.98
CA ASP A 608 17.22 -4.49 7.23
C ASP A 608 18.55 -5.27 7.02
N CYS A 609 19.24 -5.04 5.89
CA CYS A 609 20.48 -5.76 5.54
C CYS A 609 21.72 -5.03 6.08
N SER A 610 22.59 -5.73 6.80
CA SER A 610 23.64 -5.10 7.62
C SER A 610 25.04 -5.73 7.47
N VAL A 611 26.08 -4.91 7.65
CA VAL A 611 27.47 -5.38 7.74
C VAL A 611 28.25 -4.68 8.86
N ASP A 612 28.60 -5.45 9.90
CA ASP A 612 29.09 -4.94 11.19
C ASP A 612 30.47 -4.30 11.12
N ASN A 613 31.36 -4.83 10.27
CA ASN A 613 32.75 -4.36 10.17
C ASN A 613 33.18 -4.06 8.74
N GLY A 614 32.23 -3.60 7.91
CA GLY A 614 32.42 -3.66 6.46
C GLY A 614 31.70 -2.62 5.61
N ASP A 615 31.68 -2.96 4.32
CA ASP A 615 31.12 -2.20 3.20
C ASP A 615 29.90 -2.94 2.59
N GLY A 616 28.87 -2.20 2.16
CA GLY A 616 27.72 -2.75 1.42
C GLY A 616 26.70 -3.45 2.32
N GLY A 617 25.78 -2.70 2.93
CA GLY A 617 24.71 -3.29 3.75
C GLY A 617 23.72 -4.07 2.89
N GLY A 618 23.10 -3.39 1.92
CA GLY A 618 22.25 -4.02 0.91
C GLY A 618 23.05 -4.78 -0.17
N ILE A 619 23.75 -4.07 -1.05
CA ILE A 619 24.58 -4.65 -2.13
C ILE A 619 26.05 -4.20 -2.00
N TYR A 620 26.97 -5.15 -2.16
CA TYR A 620 28.37 -4.90 -2.53
C TYR A 620 28.67 -5.53 -3.88
N ALA A 621 29.21 -4.77 -4.83
CA ALA A 621 29.82 -5.31 -6.05
C ALA A 621 31.26 -4.80 -6.23
N ARG A 622 32.13 -5.68 -6.76
CA ARG A 622 33.49 -5.29 -7.14
C ARG A 622 33.59 -4.72 -8.56
N GLY A 623 32.65 -5.08 -9.44
CA GLY A 623 32.45 -4.44 -10.74
C GLY A 623 31.20 -3.56 -10.73
N ASN A 624 30.71 -3.22 -11.93
CA ASN A 624 29.55 -2.34 -12.12
C ASN A 624 28.28 -2.85 -11.44
N ILE A 625 27.40 -1.93 -11.03
CA ILE A 625 26.03 -2.21 -10.61
C ILE A 625 25.07 -1.52 -11.58
N THR A 626 24.27 -2.28 -12.30
CA THR A 626 23.21 -1.77 -13.18
C THR A 626 21.86 -2.20 -12.62
N ILE A 627 20.97 -1.24 -12.39
CA ILE A 627 19.60 -1.47 -11.95
C ILE A 627 18.67 -0.75 -12.95
N THR A 628 17.88 -1.50 -13.70
CA THR A 628 16.87 -0.95 -14.63
C THR A 628 15.45 -1.25 -14.20
N GLY A 629 15.25 -2.23 -13.31
CA GLY A 629 13.96 -2.50 -12.67
C GLY A 629 13.80 -1.79 -11.33
N PRO A 630 12.57 -1.70 -10.79
CA PRO A 630 12.31 -1.01 -9.53
C PRO A 630 13.03 -1.69 -8.36
N ALA A 631 13.86 -0.94 -7.65
CA ALA A 631 14.65 -1.44 -6.53
C ALA A 631 14.42 -0.63 -5.25
N THR A 632 14.12 -1.30 -4.13
CA THR A 632 13.98 -0.67 -2.82
C THR A 632 15.11 -1.11 -1.90
N PHE A 633 15.75 -0.14 -1.25
CA PHE A 633 16.73 -0.33 -0.18
C PHE A 633 16.19 0.34 1.08
N LYS A 634 15.88 -0.44 2.12
CA LYS A 634 15.31 0.06 3.38
C LYS A 634 16.15 -0.38 4.57
N ASN A 635 16.46 0.53 5.49
CA ASN A 635 17.18 0.27 6.74
C ASN A 635 18.52 -0.49 6.56
N CYS A 636 19.17 -0.36 5.40
CA CYS A 636 20.40 -1.10 5.13
C CYS A 636 21.62 -0.37 5.71
N GLU A 637 22.43 -1.05 6.52
CA GLU A 637 23.53 -0.46 7.28
C GLU A 637 24.90 -1.07 6.94
N ALA A 638 25.92 -0.22 6.81
CA ALA A 638 27.32 -0.65 6.71
C ALA A 638 28.21 0.23 7.58
N LYS A 639 29.19 -0.34 8.27
CA LYS A 639 30.13 0.46 9.07
C LYS A 639 30.88 1.50 8.25
N TYR A 640 31.42 1.13 7.09
CA TYR A 640 32.33 1.99 6.33
C TYR A 640 31.65 2.68 5.14
N LYS A 641 31.21 1.97 4.10
CA LYS A 641 30.62 2.58 2.89
C LYS A 641 29.44 1.80 2.34
N GLY A 642 28.50 2.51 1.72
CA GLY A 642 27.37 1.96 0.97
C GLY A 642 26.38 1.20 1.84
N GLY A 643 25.71 1.90 2.74
CA GLY A 643 24.65 1.31 3.57
C GLY A 643 23.61 0.56 2.71
N GLY A 644 23.07 1.21 1.68
CA GLY A 644 22.25 0.56 0.67
C GLY A 644 23.08 -0.17 -0.39
N CYS A 645 24.08 0.51 -0.99
CA CYS A 645 24.79 -0.02 -2.16
C CYS A 645 26.23 0.52 -2.30
N ILE A 646 27.18 -0.36 -2.65
CA ILE A 646 28.57 -0.02 -2.96
C ILE A 646 29.06 -0.71 -4.26
N SER A 647 29.65 0.07 -5.18
CA SER A 647 30.35 -0.42 -6.38
C SER A 647 31.82 0.02 -6.39
N TRP A 648 32.74 -0.90 -6.67
CA TRP A 648 34.16 -0.55 -6.88
C TRP A 648 34.48 -0.06 -8.30
N ASP A 649 33.50 -0.08 -9.21
CA ASP A 649 33.54 0.55 -10.52
C ASP A 649 32.42 1.59 -10.66
N SER A 650 31.44 1.40 -11.55
CA SER A 650 30.30 2.32 -11.73
C SER A 650 29.00 1.84 -11.11
N VAL A 651 28.06 2.77 -10.93
CA VAL A 651 26.65 2.52 -10.62
C VAL A 651 25.79 3.17 -11.70
N GLU A 652 24.81 2.45 -12.22
CA GLU A 652 23.74 2.95 -13.09
C GLU A 652 22.40 2.48 -12.53
N MET A 653 21.49 3.41 -12.21
CA MET A 653 20.20 3.09 -11.59
C MET A 653 19.03 3.83 -12.26
N GLN A 654 17.94 3.11 -12.43
CA GLN A 654 16.62 3.59 -12.85
C GLN A 654 15.60 3.12 -11.82
N ASN A 655 14.71 4.02 -11.38
CA ASN A 655 13.65 3.75 -10.40
C ASN A 655 14.12 3.05 -9.10
N ALA A 656 15.22 3.54 -8.51
CA ALA A 656 15.64 3.11 -7.19
C ALA A 656 14.99 3.96 -6.07
N THR A 657 14.72 3.34 -4.92
CA THR A 657 14.29 4.00 -3.69
C THR A 657 15.25 3.66 -2.56
N PHE A 658 15.74 4.67 -1.85
CA PHE A 658 16.57 4.49 -0.66
C PHE A 658 15.89 5.12 0.56
N ASP A 659 15.70 4.30 1.59
CA ASP A 659 14.95 4.57 2.80
C ASP A 659 15.83 4.20 4.02
N HIS A 660 16.14 5.18 4.87
CA HIS A 660 16.97 5.02 6.10
C HIS A 660 18.28 4.20 5.95
N CYS A 661 18.94 4.24 4.78
CA CYS A 661 20.18 3.50 4.54
C CYS A 661 21.43 4.25 5.05
N LYS A 662 22.25 3.61 5.88
CA LYS A 662 23.27 4.26 6.73
C LYS A 662 24.69 3.70 6.54
N ALA A 663 25.69 4.58 6.40
CA ALA A 663 27.10 4.26 6.60
C ALA A 663 27.94 5.52 6.85
N ILE A 664 29.14 5.37 7.42
CA ILE A 664 30.07 6.51 7.64
C ILE A 664 30.43 7.22 6.33
N GLY A 665 30.57 6.46 5.24
CA GLY A 665 31.12 6.94 3.96
C GLY A 665 30.10 7.38 2.92
N ALA A 666 28.87 6.83 2.96
CA ALA A 666 27.67 7.18 2.16
C ALA A 666 26.65 6.02 2.17
N GLY A 667 25.35 6.29 1.98
CA GLY A 667 24.35 5.24 1.74
C GLY A 667 24.49 4.59 0.36
N LEU A 668 24.91 5.36 -0.65
CA LEU A 668 25.28 4.92 -1.99
C LEU A 668 26.71 5.38 -2.31
N TRP A 669 27.61 4.45 -2.66
CA TRP A 669 29.00 4.79 -3.04
C TRP A 669 29.43 4.10 -4.34
N ALA A 670 30.15 4.83 -5.19
CA ALA A 670 30.84 4.27 -6.35
C ALA A 670 32.24 4.85 -6.52
N LYS A 671 33.19 4.04 -6.97
CA LYS A 671 34.56 4.50 -7.19
C LYS A 671 34.73 5.32 -8.46
N GLN A 672 34.13 4.88 -9.57
CA GLN A 672 34.33 5.48 -10.90
C GLN A 672 33.23 6.45 -11.26
N SER A 673 31.96 6.03 -11.31
CA SER A 673 30.86 6.91 -11.74
C SER A 673 29.50 6.49 -11.18
N ILE A 674 28.57 7.45 -11.13
CA ILE A 674 27.18 7.24 -10.69
C ILE A 674 26.26 7.87 -11.74
N LYS A 675 25.40 7.07 -12.36
CA LYS A 675 24.34 7.52 -13.27
C LYS A 675 22.98 7.17 -12.67
N ILE A 676 22.09 8.15 -12.57
CA ILE A 676 20.74 7.96 -12.04
C ILE A 676 19.73 8.64 -12.96
N ALA A 677 18.91 7.83 -13.64
CA ALA A 677 17.87 8.34 -14.54
C ALA A 677 16.54 8.64 -13.81
N SER A 678 16.33 7.98 -12.67
CA SER A 678 15.23 8.28 -11.74
C SER A 678 15.52 7.63 -10.39
N THR A 679 15.46 8.39 -9.30
CA THR A 679 15.58 7.83 -7.94
C THR A 679 14.83 8.69 -6.94
N THR A 680 13.97 8.04 -6.17
CA THR A 680 13.22 8.68 -5.09
C THR A 680 13.95 8.44 -3.78
N TYR A 681 14.50 9.50 -3.18
CA TYR A 681 15.18 9.38 -1.89
C TYR A 681 14.19 9.76 -0.77
N ILE A 682 13.99 8.83 0.18
CA ILE A 682 12.99 8.94 1.25
C ILE A 682 13.66 8.57 2.58
N GLY A 683 14.55 9.42 3.07
CA GLY A 683 15.24 9.16 4.35
C GLY A 683 15.56 10.44 5.09
N GLU A 684 15.36 10.44 6.41
CA GLU A 684 15.71 11.59 7.26
C GLU A 684 17.18 11.99 7.10
N PRO A 685 17.49 13.29 7.01
CA PRO A 685 18.86 13.79 7.08
C PRO A 685 19.42 13.61 8.50
N GLN A 686 20.07 12.46 8.76
CA GLN A 686 20.67 12.15 10.07
C GLN A 686 21.63 13.25 10.55
N LEU A 687 21.29 13.83 11.70
CA LEU A 687 21.99 14.93 12.34
C LEU A 687 23.43 14.57 12.76
N ARG A 688 24.37 15.49 12.48
CA ARG A 688 25.74 15.56 13.04
C ARG A 688 26.63 14.33 12.82
N GLY A 689 27.21 14.20 11.62
CA GLY A 689 28.51 13.55 11.44
C GLY A 689 28.74 12.82 10.12
N ALA A 690 27.68 12.30 9.50
CA ALA A 690 27.77 11.56 8.23
C ALA A 690 27.83 12.52 7.03
N ASN A 691 29.01 12.65 6.41
CA ASN A 691 29.18 13.48 5.22
C ASN A 691 28.68 12.75 3.97
N SER A 692 27.52 13.16 3.45
CA SER A 692 26.86 12.80 2.16
C SER A 692 26.19 11.43 2.06
N PHE A 693 25.04 11.39 1.37
CA PHE A 693 24.28 10.17 1.12
C PHE A 693 24.74 9.43 -0.15
N ILE A 694 25.07 10.18 -1.21
CA ILE A 694 25.68 9.68 -2.45
C ILE A 694 27.12 10.21 -2.52
N LYS A 695 28.08 9.33 -2.77
CA LYS A 695 29.50 9.72 -2.88
C LYS A 695 30.21 9.01 -4.02
N CYS A 696 30.97 9.80 -4.79
CA CYS A 696 31.86 9.29 -5.84
C CYS A 696 33.29 9.79 -5.64
N ASP A 697 34.28 8.90 -5.75
CA ASP A 697 35.68 9.24 -5.51
C ASP A 697 36.28 10.03 -6.70
N GLN A 698 35.85 9.75 -7.94
CA GLN A 698 36.20 10.54 -9.13
C GLN A 698 35.40 11.84 -9.20
N LYS A 699 36.09 12.95 -9.50
CA LYS A 699 35.46 14.26 -9.68
C LYS A 699 34.71 14.30 -11.02
N GLY A 700 33.51 14.88 -11.03
CA GLY A 700 32.72 15.10 -12.27
C GLY A 700 32.08 13.86 -12.88
N ALA A 701 32.18 12.69 -12.23
CA ALA A 701 31.69 11.41 -12.75
C ALA A 701 30.28 11.04 -12.27
N MET A 702 29.48 12.01 -11.85
CA MET A 702 28.11 11.80 -11.39
C MET A 702 27.11 12.52 -12.31
N SER A 703 26.09 11.80 -12.78
CA SER A 703 25.02 12.31 -13.64
C SER A 703 23.67 11.90 -13.07
N PHE A 704 22.77 12.85 -12.92
CA PHE A 704 21.45 12.64 -12.34
C PHE A 704 20.42 13.39 -13.16
N ASP A 705 19.35 12.71 -13.55
CA ASP A 705 18.22 13.36 -14.22
C ASP A 705 17.35 14.04 -13.15
N VAL A 706 16.87 13.25 -12.16
CA VAL A 706 16.05 13.74 -11.04
C VAL A 706 16.40 13.05 -9.72
N VAL A 707 16.70 13.85 -8.70
CA VAL A 707 16.79 13.44 -7.29
C VAL A 707 15.71 14.15 -6.49
N TYR A 708 14.82 13.37 -5.88
CA TYR A 708 13.78 13.87 -4.97
C TYR A 708 14.31 13.89 -3.54
N CYS A 709 14.29 15.04 -2.89
CA CYS A 709 14.58 15.15 -1.46
C CYS A 709 13.29 15.11 -0.61
N PRO A 710 13.37 14.63 0.65
CA PRO A 710 12.28 14.83 1.61
C PRO A 710 12.05 16.32 1.87
N ARG A 711 10.84 16.64 2.36
CA ARG A 711 10.42 18.02 2.67
C ARG A 711 11.31 18.67 3.71
N GLY A 712 11.40 19.99 3.65
CA GLY A 712 12.34 20.78 4.45
C GLY A 712 13.81 20.43 4.23
N SER A 713 14.14 19.69 3.18
CA SER A 713 15.53 19.42 2.78
C SER A 713 15.81 19.86 1.34
N GLY A 714 16.85 20.70 1.18
CA GLY A 714 17.37 21.10 -0.12
C GLY A 714 18.37 20.07 -0.64
N LEU A 715 18.46 19.93 -1.96
CA LEU A 715 19.55 19.19 -2.57
C LEU A 715 20.85 20.02 -2.43
N ARG A 716 21.93 19.42 -1.94
CA ARG A 716 23.26 20.05 -1.99
C ARG A 716 24.20 19.21 -2.83
N VAL A 717 24.66 19.79 -3.94
CA VAL A 717 25.56 19.15 -4.89
C VAL A 717 26.99 19.61 -4.63
N GLY A 718 27.78 18.75 -3.98
CA GLY A 718 29.23 18.91 -3.84
C GLY A 718 29.99 18.14 -4.92
N VAL A 719 31.23 18.54 -5.19
CA VAL A 719 32.10 18.02 -6.29
C VAL A 719 32.31 16.49 -6.28
N ARG A 720 32.08 15.83 -5.13
CA ARG A 720 32.25 14.37 -4.91
C ARG A 720 31.09 13.74 -4.12
N ALA A 721 30.08 14.54 -3.78
CA ALA A 721 29.17 14.24 -2.69
C ALA A 721 27.83 14.92 -2.94
N MET A 722 26.73 14.16 -2.93
CA MET A 722 25.38 14.68 -3.03
C MET A 722 24.54 14.17 -1.85
N GLY A 723 23.62 14.99 -1.38
CA GLY A 723 22.68 14.61 -0.33
C GLY A 723 21.61 15.67 -0.13
N CYS A 724 20.56 15.27 0.55
CA CYS A 724 19.53 16.17 1.03
C CYS A 724 19.94 16.69 2.41
N TYR A 725 19.91 18.00 2.60
CA TYR A 725 20.26 18.66 3.85
C TYR A 725 19.07 19.46 4.33
N MET A 726 18.75 19.41 5.62
CA MET A 726 17.72 20.29 6.19
C MET A 726 18.02 21.74 5.81
N CYS A 727 16.98 22.49 5.44
CA CYS A 727 17.08 23.92 5.23
C CYS A 727 17.45 24.61 6.54
N ASN A 728 18.27 25.66 6.44
CA ASN A 728 18.60 26.50 7.59
C ASN A 728 17.36 27.29 8.05
N PRO A 729 17.29 27.74 9.31
CA PRO A 729 16.31 28.74 9.72
C PRO A 729 16.32 29.95 8.77
N GLY A 730 15.13 30.43 8.36
CA GLY A 730 15.00 31.47 7.33
C GLY A 730 15.08 30.96 5.88
N HIS A 731 15.16 29.64 5.67
CA HIS A 731 14.91 29.02 4.36
C HIS A 731 13.90 27.88 4.50
N THR A 732 13.09 27.63 3.47
CA THR A 732 12.05 26.58 3.49
C THR A 732 12.02 25.75 2.20
N ARG A 733 11.41 24.57 2.26
CA ARG A 733 11.05 23.75 1.09
C ARG A 733 9.81 22.90 1.34
N LEU A 734 8.69 23.36 0.81
CA LEU A 734 7.36 22.77 1.04
C LEU A 734 7.03 21.60 0.08
N SER A 735 7.73 21.46 -1.05
CA SER A 735 7.52 20.38 -2.01
C SER A 735 8.70 19.40 -2.11
N SER A 736 8.38 18.12 -2.31
CA SER A 736 9.33 17.09 -2.71
C SER A 736 9.59 17.18 -4.23
N GLY A 737 10.15 18.30 -4.67
CA GLY A 737 10.52 18.56 -6.05
C GLY A 737 11.83 17.87 -6.47
N GLY A 738 12.08 17.87 -7.78
CA GLY A 738 13.29 17.30 -8.36
C GLY A 738 14.43 18.32 -8.45
N ASN A 739 15.59 18.01 -7.86
CA ASN A 739 16.82 18.80 -7.91
C ASN A 739 16.84 20.20 -7.24
N ASP A 740 15.72 20.70 -6.71
CA ASP A 740 15.69 22.07 -6.15
C ASP A 740 16.49 22.24 -4.84
N PHE A 741 16.93 23.48 -4.62
CA PHE A 741 17.60 23.96 -3.40
C PHE A 741 16.59 24.45 -2.35
N CYS A 742 17.05 24.78 -1.14
CA CYS A 742 16.24 25.54 -0.19
C CYS A 742 16.05 26.98 -0.68
N VAL A 743 14.87 27.56 -0.46
CA VAL A 743 14.53 28.92 -0.91
C VAL A 743 14.44 29.84 0.31
N ASP A 744 14.93 31.07 0.20
CA ASP A 744 14.82 32.10 1.24
C ASP A 744 13.35 32.40 1.59
N CYS A 745 13.08 32.66 2.88
CA CYS A 745 11.76 33.08 3.33
C CYS A 745 11.54 34.59 3.08
N PRO A 746 10.40 35.01 2.50
CA PRO A 746 10.14 36.42 2.20
C PRO A 746 9.81 37.22 3.47
N GLU A 747 10.65 38.21 3.80
CA GLU A 747 10.62 38.90 5.10
C GLU A 747 9.36 39.75 5.35
N GLU A 748 8.74 40.33 4.31
CA GLU A 748 7.65 41.31 4.49
C GLU A 748 6.26 40.71 4.79
N ALA A 749 6.05 39.41 4.52
CA ALA A 749 4.73 38.78 4.57
C ALA A 749 4.64 37.54 5.49
N THR A 750 5.76 37.15 6.10
CA THR A 750 5.88 35.87 6.82
C THR A 750 5.94 36.08 8.33
N GLN A 751 5.02 35.48 9.07
CA GLN A 751 4.99 35.51 10.55
C GLN A 751 6.00 34.55 11.18
N ASN A 752 6.19 33.37 10.59
CA ASN A 752 7.17 32.37 10.99
C ASN A 752 7.54 31.48 9.78
N CYS A 753 8.81 31.10 9.67
CA CYS A 753 9.28 30.26 8.57
C CYS A 753 10.21 29.16 9.10
N THR A 754 9.77 27.92 8.97
CA THR A 754 10.54 26.72 9.30
C THR A 754 10.90 25.98 8.00
N PRO A 755 11.85 25.02 8.04
CA PRO A 755 12.18 24.22 6.86
C PRO A 755 10.95 23.56 6.20
N THR A 756 9.94 23.19 6.98
CA THR A 756 8.75 22.43 6.55
C THR A 756 7.44 23.22 6.53
N GLU A 757 7.43 24.47 7.03
CA GLU A 757 6.22 25.28 7.22
C GLU A 757 6.48 26.76 6.91
N LEU A 758 5.53 27.40 6.22
CA LEU A 758 5.53 28.83 5.93
C LEU A 758 4.23 29.47 6.45
N ALA A 759 4.31 30.33 7.48
CA ALA A 759 3.15 31.02 8.04
C ALA A 759 3.02 32.45 7.48
N LEU A 760 2.01 32.72 6.66
CA LEU A 760 1.73 34.04 6.10
C LEU A 760 0.81 34.86 7.00
N LEU A 761 1.05 36.18 7.03
CA LEU A 761 0.18 37.17 7.67
C LEU A 761 -1.18 37.30 6.94
N PRO A 762 -2.26 37.67 7.64
CA PRO A 762 -3.52 38.07 7.00
C PRO A 762 -3.31 39.19 5.97
N GLY A 763 -4.10 39.15 4.90
CA GLY A 763 -3.95 40.05 3.74
C GLY A 763 -2.93 39.61 2.69
N PHE A 764 -2.21 38.51 2.92
CA PHE A 764 -1.26 37.95 1.96
C PHE A 764 -1.62 36.51 1.56
N MET A 765 -1.31 36.15 0.31
CA MET A 765 -1.37 34.78 -0.21
C MET A 765 -0.09 34.43 -0.98
N ALA A 766 0.31 33.15 -0.97
CA ALA A 766 1.33 32.63 -1.88
C ALA A 766 0.69 31.80 -3.01
N GLN A 767 1.18 31.97 -4.23
CA GLN A 767 0.79 31.15 -5.37
C GLN A 767 1.61 29.85 -5.38
N LEU A 768 0.94 28.70 -5.19
CA LEU A 768 1.58 27.38 -5.09
C LEU A 768 1.64 26.59 -6.42
N GLU A 769 1.25 27.20 -7.54
CA GLU A 769 1.20 26.54 -8.86
C GLU A 769 2.57 26.10 -9.40
N ASP A 770 3.64 26.83 -9.07
CA ASP A 770 5.02 26.32 -9.18
C ASP A 770 5.67 26.33 -7.79
N PRO A 771 5.74 25.19 -7.08
CA PRO A 771 6.27 25.12 -5.73
C PRO A 771 7.80 25.28 -5.66
N ARG A 772 8.45 25.59 -6.79
CA ARG A 772 9.86 26.01 -6.88
C ARG A 772 10.03 27.52 -6.76
N ASN A 773 8.95 28.30 -6.82
CA ASN A 773 9.03 29.76 -6.83
C ASN A 773 8.10 30.43 -5.80
N LEU A 774 8.47 30.30 -4.52
CA LEU A 774 7.83 30.99 -3.39
C LEU A 774 7.95 32.53 -3.42
N SER A 775 8.61 33.13 -4.42
CA SER A 775 8.77 34.59 -4.53
C SER A 775 7.48 35.35 -4.86
N ARG A 776 6.41 34.65 -5.27
CA ARG A 776 5.13 35.27 -5.66
C ARG A 776 4.14 35.25 -4.51
N ILE A 777 4.34 36.18 -3.59
CA ILE A 777 3.32 36.60 -2.63
C ILE A 777 2.53 37.75 -3.23
N PHE A 778 1.22 37.71 -3.07
CA PHE A 778 0.30 38.77 -3.47
C PHE A 778 -0.34 39.39 -2.23
N ARG A 779 -0.40 40.72 -2.17
CA ARG A 779 -1.23 41.41 -1.19
C ARG A 779 -2.66 41.53 -1.73
N CYS A 780 -3.61 41.00 -0.98
CA CYS A 780 -5.00 40.92 -1.45
C CYS A 780 -5.74 42.23 -1.18
N PRO A 781 -6.35 42.87 -2.19
CA PRO A 781 -7.06 44.15 -2.02
C PRO A 781 -8.25 44.13 -1.05
N ASN A 782 -8.74 42.94 -0.72
CA ASN A 782 -9.63 42.69 0.41
C ASN A 782 -8.89 41.73 1.35
N GLU A 783 -8.48 42.22 2.52
CA GLU A 783 -7.76 41.42 3.53
C GLU A 783 -8.56 40.17 3.94
N LYS A 784 -9.89 40.26 3.95
CA LYS A 784 -10.80 39.15 4.30
C LYS A 784 -10.92 38.10 3.19
N ALA A 785 -10.43 38.38 1.98
CA ALA A 785 -10.29 37.39 0.92
C ALA A 785 -9.05 36.50 1.12
N CYS A 786 -8.06 36.95 1.89
CA CYS A 786 -6.81 36.23 2.17
C CYS A 786 -6.53 36.17 3.67
N PRO A 787 -7.06 35.18 4.40
CA PRO A 787 -6.88 35.06 5.86
C PRO A 787 -5.42 34.83 6.31
N GLY A 788 -4.46 34.71 5.39
CA GLY A 788 -3.11 34.22 5.68
C GLY A 788 -3.15 32.73 6.02
N GLY A 789 -2.21 32.28 6.85
CA GLY A 789 -2.23 30.92 7.42
C GLY A 789 -0.93 30.14 7.21
N ILE A 790 -0.90 28.92 7.75
CA ILE A 790 0.27 28.04 7.74
C ILE A 790 0.20 27.12 6.53
N VAL A 791 1.11 27.32 5.57
CA VAL A 791 1.38 26.36 4.50
C VAL A 791 2.37 25.32 5.04
N ALA A 792 1.83 24.27 5.64
CA ALA A 792 2.59 23.08 6.03
C ALA A 792 2.68 22.08 4.86
N ALA A 793 3.79 21.34 4.78
CA ALA A 793 4.00 20.35 3.72
C ALA A 793 3.17 19.06 3.92
N ALA A 794 1.92 19.06 3.43
CA ALA A 794 0.86 18.06 3.64
C ALA A 794 1.29 16.57 3.63
N GLU A 795 1.23 15.91 4.78
CA GLU A 795 2.00 14.70 5.16
C GLU A 795 1.88 13.44 4.27
N SER A 796 0.84 13.26 3.45
CA SER A 796 0.60 12.00 2.73
C SER A 796 1.42 11.84 1.44
N PHE A 797 2.19 10.75 1.35
CA PHE A 797 2.81 10.28 0.09
C PHE A 797 1.79 9.45 -0.72
N GLY A 798 1.52 9.85 -1.96
CA GLY A 798 0.83 9.00 -2.96
C GLY A 798 -0.61 9.36 -3.30
N GLN A 799 -1.26 10.27 -2.57
CA GLN A 799 -2.42 11.00 -3.12
C GLN A 799 -1.90 12.14 -4.00
N PRO A 800 -2.62 12.53 -5.10
CA PRO A 800 -2.42 13.85 -5.67
C PRO A 800 -2.62 14.88 -4.55
N PRO A 801 -1.93 16.03 -4.55
CA PRO A 801 -2.11 17.03 -3.50
C PRO A 801 -3.58 17.45 -3.47
N GLU A 802 -4.35 16.93 -2.52
CA GLU A 802 -5.70 17.38 -2.22
C GLU A 802 -5.57 18.80 -1.72
N THR A 803 -5.69 19.73 -2.69
CA THR A 803 -5.66 21.18 -2.59
C THR A 803 -5.07 21.68 -1.28
N VAL A 804 -3.76 21.95 -1.27
CA VAL A 804 -3.13 22.76 -0.20
C VAL A 804 -4.06 23.94 0.02
N GLN A 805 -4.64 24.00 1.22
CA GLN A 805 -5.90 24.68 1.47
C GLN A 805 -5.83 26.09 0.88
N ALA A 806 -6.75 26.39 -0.04
CA ALA A 806 -6.68 27.62 -0.82
C ALA A 806 -6.45 28.80 0.13
N MET A 807 -5.37 29.57 -0.10
CA MET A 807 -5.05 30.73 0.75
C MET A 807 -6.08 31.85 0.61
N CYS A 808 -7.06 31.66 -0.29
CA CYS A 808 -8.29 32.39 -0.39
C CYS A 808 -9.33 31.91 0.63
N ALA A 809 -10.02 32.86 1.28
CA ALA A 809 -11.22 32.56 2.06
C ALA A 809 -12.28 31.84 1.19
N SER A 810 -13.15 31.07 1.84
CA SER A 810 -14.22 30.34 1.14
C SER A 810 -15.02 31.27 0.22
N GLY A 811 -15.14 30.88 -1.05
CA GLY A 811 -15.84 31.63 -2.08
C GLY A 811 -14.99 32.59 -2.92
N PHE A 812 -13.71 32.76 -2.60
CA PHE A 812 -12.75 33.51 -3.39
C PHE A 812 -11.78 32.56 -4.12
N GLU A 813 -11.34 32.92 -5.32
CA GLU A 813 -10.38 32.18 -6.14
C GLU A 813 -9.50 33.12 -6.98
N GLY A 814 -8.54 32.55 -7.73
CA GLY A 814 -7.64 33.28 -8.60
C GLY A 814 -6.53 34.08 -7.89
N LEU A 815 -5.77 34.84 -8.68
CA LEU A 815 -4.65 35.65 -8.18
C LEU A 815 -5.14 36.81 -7.29
N GLY A 816 -4.48 37.01 -6.15
CA GLY A 816 -4.89 37.98 -5.12
C GLY A 816 -6.28 37.70 -4.51
N CYS A 817 -6.84 36.51 -4.73
CA CYS A 817 -8.20 36.12 -4.36
C CYS A 817 -9.27 37.13 -4.84
N LEU A 818 -9.07 37.65 -6.06
CA LEU A 818 -9.92 38.68 -6.69
C LEU A 818 -11.12 38.14 -7.46
N GLN A 819 -11.18 36.84 -7.70
CA GLN A 819 -12.29 36.19 -8.39
C GLN A 819 -13.24 35.58 -7.36
N CYS A 820 -14.53 35.55 -7.66
CA CYS A 820 -15.49 34.80 -6.87
C CYS A 820 -15.67 33.43 -7.49
N ASN A 821 -15.73 32.40 -6.66
CA ASN A 821 -15.84 31.02 -7.13
C ASN A 821 -17.04 30.84 -8.05
N ALA A 822 -16.79 30.67 -9.35
CA ALA A 822 -17.84 30.75 -10.37
C ALA A 822 -18.95 29.71 -10.16
N SER A 823 -18.66 28.57 -9.51
CA SER A 823 -19.67 27.55 -9.20
C SER A 823 -20.64 28.00 -8.10
N SER A 824 -20.14 28.55 -6.99
CA SER A 824 -20.88 28.65 -5.72
C SER A 824 -21.05 30.07 -5.17
N HIS A 825 -20.33 31.06 -5.72
CA HIS A 825 -20.31 32.44 -5.24
C HIS A 825 -20.41 33.43 -6.41
N ALA A 826 -20.71 34.68 -6.09
CA ALA A 826 -20.65 35.80 -7.03
C ALA A 826 -20.37 37.12 -6.29
N ARG A 827 -20.14 38.22 -7.01
CA ARG A 827 -19.81 39.53 -6.37
C ARG A 827 -21.02 40.13 -5.68
N SER A 828 -20.80 40.77 -4.54
CA SER A 828 -21.81 41.57 -3.85
C SER A 828 -22.23 42.77 -4.69
N ASP A 829 -23.53 43.06 -4.72
CA ASP A 829 -24.05 44.28 -5.36
C ASP A 829 -23.51 45.56 -4.72
N ASN A 830 -22.98 45.50 -3.48
CA ASN A 830 -22.38 46.63 -2.77
C ASN A 830 -20.86 46.76 -2.96
N SER A 831 -20.14 45.70 -3.37
CA SER A 831 -18.68 45.73 -3.51
C SER A 831 -18.19 44.65 -4.47
N VAL A 832 -17.47 45.07 -5.52
CA VAL A 832 -16.86 44.17 -6.52
C VAL A 832 -15.73 43.31 -5.98
N LEU A 833 -15.23 43.60 -4.77
CA LEU A 833 -14.17 42.84 -4.09
C LEU A 833 -14.69 41.94 -2.96
N GLN A 834 -16.01 41.83 -2.79
CA GLN A 834 -16.62 40.94 -1.81
C GLN A 834 -17.42 39.85 -2.53
N CYS A 835 -17.00 38.60 -2.37
CA CYS A 835 -17.77 37.45 -2.81
C CYS A 835 -18.82 37.08 -1.77
N ILE A 836 -20.01 36.74 -2.24
CA ILE A 836 -21.13 36.23 -1.46
C ILE A 836 -21.60 34.91 -2.06
N LYS A 837 -22.04 33.99 -1.20
CA LYS A 837 -22.48 32.66 -1.63
C LYS A 837 -23.78 32.80 -2.42
N CYS A 838 -23.85 32.19 -3.60
CA CYS A 838 -25.13 31.98 -4.28
C CYS A 838 -25.91 30.91 -3.52
N GLU A 839 -27.22 31.12 -3.40
CA GLU A 839 -28.08 30.23 -2.66
C GLU A 839 -28.71 29.20 -3.62
N ASP A 840 -28.28 27.95 -3.50
CA ASP A 840 -28.61 26.88 -4.46
C ASP A 840 -30.10 26.44 -4.39
N SER A 841 -30.85 26.91 -3.40
CA SER A 841 -32.25 26.53 -3.20
C SER A 841 -33.20 27.36 -4.07
N PHE A 842 -33.93 26.68 -4.97
CA PHE A 842 -34.87 27.30 -5.92
C PHE A 842 -35.90 28.23 -5.24
N SER A 843 -36.32 27.93 -4.01
CA SER A 843 -37.22 28.78 -3.22
C SER A 843 -36.59 30.14 -2.89
N GLN A 844 -35.31 30.17 -2.52
CA GLN A 844 -34.59 31.41 -2.23
C GLN A 844 -34.23 32.17 -3.51
N VAL A 845 -33.83 31.47 -4.58
CA VAL A 845 -33.65 32.08 -5.92
C VAL A 845 -34.95 32.77 -6.37
N ALA A 846 -36.10 32.11 -6.22
CA ALA A 846 -37.40 32.70 -6.53
C ALA A 846 -37.71 33.92 -5.63
N VAL A 847 -37.40 33.87 -4.33
CA VAL A 847 -37.53 35.03 -3.43
C VAL A 847 -36.61 36.17 -3.85
N HIS A 848 -35.36 35.91 -4.23
CA HIS A 848 -34.40 36.92 -4.72
C HIS A 848 -34.87 37.57 -6.03
N VAL A 849 -35.38 36.79 -6.98
CA VAL A 849 -35.95 37.30 -8.24
C VAL A 849 -37.20 38.14 -7.98
N VAL A 850 -38.13 37.65 -7.14
CA VAL A 850 -39.35 38.38 -6.75
C VAL A 850 -39.02 39.65 -5.98
N PHE A 851 -38.03 39.64 -5.08
CA PHE A 851 -37.55 40.82 -4.38
C PHE A 851 -36.90 41.82 -5.34
N TYR A 852 -36.05 41.35 -6.26
CA TYR A 852 -35.35 42.19 -7.22
C TYR A 852 -36.30 42.90 -8.20
N VAL A 853 -37.23 42.16 -8.82
CA VAL A 853 -38.26 42.77 -9.68
C VAL A 853 -39.25 43.59 -8.83
N GLY A 854 -39.58 43.12 -7.63
CA GLY A 854 -40.53 43.71 -6.72
C GLY A 854 -40.10 45.09 -6.19
N LYS A 855 -38.85 45.28 -5.77
CA LYS A 855 -38.34 46.58 -5.26
C LYS A 855 -38.45 47.66 -6.35
N ASP A 856 -38.03 47.36 -7.57
CA ASP A 856 -37.99 48.32 -8.68
C ASP A 856 -39.40 48.63 -9.17
N THR A 857 -40.25 47.61 -9.24
CA THR A 857 -41.67 47.76 -9.57
C THR A 857 -42.40 48.56 -8.49
N LEU A 858 -42.16 48.30 -7.21
CA LEU A 858 -42.82 49.00 -6.09
C LEU A 858 -42.41 50.47 -6.03
N LEU A 859 -41.10 50.77 -6.13
CA LEU A 859 -40.61 52.15 -6.16
C LEU A 859 -41.13 52.90 -7.38
N PHE A 860 -41.00 52.32 -8.58
CA PHE A 860 -41.48 52.96 -9.80
C PHE A 860 -43.00 53.14 -9.84
N THR A 861 -43.78 52.13 -9.42
CA THR A 861 -45.25 52.26 -9.36
C THR A 861 -45.69 53.24 -8.29
N SER A 862 -45.04 53.31 -7.12
CA SER A 862 -45.36 54.31 -6.09
C SER A 862 -45.05 55.73 -6.57
N ALA A 863 -43.92 55.95 -7.23
CA ALA A 863 -43.58 57.23 -7.86
C ALA A 863 -44.57 57.59 -8.99
N ALA A 864 -44.82 56.68 -9.93
CA ALA A 864 -45.76 56.88 -11.04
C ALA A 864 -47.19 57.14 -10.54
N LEU A 865 -47.68 56.38 -9.56
CA LEU A 865 -48.98 56.61 -8.94
C LEU A 865 -49.03 57.96 -8.23
N SER A 866 -47.95 58.40 -7.59
CA SER A 866 -47.90 59.73 -6.96
C SER A 866 -48.06 60.84 -8.01
N VAL A 867 -47.40 60.72 -9.17
CA VAL A 867 -47.51 61.69 -10.28
C VAL A 867 -48.91 61.65 -10.94
N LEU A 868 -49.44 60.45 -11.18
CA LEU A 868 -50.76 60.26 -11.80
C LEU A 868 -51.93 60.71 -10.93
N ASN A 869 -51.70 60.84 -9.62
CA ASN A 869 -52.73 61.23 -8.65
C ASN A 869 -52.82 62.75 -8.41
N VAL A 870 -52.07 63.59 -9.14
CA VAL A 870 -52.06 65.07 -9.01
C VAL A 870 -53.29 65.69 -9.66
N GLY A 871 -54.48 65.36 -9.16
CA GLY A 871 -55.73 66.04 -9.49
C GLY A 871 -55.90 67.30 -8.62
N SER A 872 -55.37 68.44 -9.10
CA SER A 872 -55.53 69.84 -8.63
C SER A 872 -55.37 70.22 -7.15
N LYS A 873 -55.38 69.27 -6.20
CA LYS A 873 -55.17 69.49 -4.76
C LYS A 873 -53.78 69.04 -4.32
N LYS A 874 -53.22 69.76 -3.34
CA LYS A 874 -51.89 69.51 -2.79
C LYS A 874 -51.84 68.14 -2.09
N THR A 875 -51.14 67.17 -2.66
CA THR A 875 -50.83 65.88 -2.01
C THR A 875 -49.58 66.02 -1.14
N SER A 876 -49.70 65.67 0.14
CA SER A 876 -48.57 65.67 1.10
C SER A 876 -47.76 64.38 1.00
N SER A 877 -48.39 63.28 0.56
CA SER A 877 -47.75 61.98 0.36
C SER A 877 -46.54 62.03 -0.56
N GLY A 878 -46.64 62.72 -1.71
CA GLY A 878 -45.54 62.84 -2.69
C GLY A 878 -44.30 63.55 -2.16
N VAL A 879 -44.46 64.52 -1.25
CA VAL A 879 -43.32 65.16 -0.58
C VAL A 879 -42.62 64.15 0.31
N LEU A 880 -43.35 63.54 1.25
CA LEU A 880 -42.82 62.54 2.19
C LEU A 880 -42.13 61.36 1.48
N ILE A 881 -42.71 60.84 0.40
CA ILE A 881 -42.11 59.77 -0.44
C ILE A 881 -40.74 60.19 -0.97
N ASN A 882 -40.62 61.41 -1.50
CA ASN A 882 -39.35 61.90 -2.03
C ASN A 882 -38.31 62.14 -0.92
N GLN A 883 -38.72 62.58 0.28
CA GLN A 883 -37.83 62.73 1.44
C GLN A 883 -37.33 61.37 1.94
N LEU A 884 -38.22 60.36 2.00
CA LEU A 884 -37.87 58.99 2.39
C LEU A 884 -36.86 58.37 1.41
N MET A 885 -37.07 58.49 0.10
CA MET A 885 -36.10 57.98 -0.89
C MET A 885 -34.72 58.63 -0.75
N ALA A 886 -34.65 59.93 -0.41
CA ALA A 886 -33.38 60.60 -0.18
C ALA A 886 -32.68 60.12 1.10
N PHE A 887 -33.42 59.93 2.19
CA PHE A 887 -32.88 59.41 3.45
C PHE A 887 -32.48 57.93 3.36
N ALA A 888 -33.25 57.12 2.63
CA ALA A 888 -32.95 55.71 2.38
C ALA A 888 -31.63 55.53 1.62
N ALA A 889 -31.40 56.35 0.58
CA ALA A 889 -30.16 56.33 -0.21
C ALA A 889 -28.88 56.52 0.62
N VAL A 890 -28.98 57.30 1.70
CA VAL A 890 -27.87 57.52 2.64
C VAL A 890 -27.80 56.37 3.65
N SER A 891 -28.96 55.99 4.20
CA SER A 891 -29.07 54.97 5.25
C SER A 891 -28.59 53.60 4.79
N GLY A 892 -28.88 53.18 3.55
CA GLY A 892 -28.41 51.90 3.01
C GLY A 892 -26.89 51.90 2.75
N SER A 893 -26.33 52.99 2.24
CA SER A 893 -24.87 53.17 2.11
C SER A 893 -24.16 53.08 3.46
N ILE A 894 -24.71 53.72 4.51
CA ILE A 894 -24.14 53.67 5.86
C ILE A 894 -24.30 52.27 6.49
N MET A 895 -25.48 51.65 6.33
CA MET A 895 -25.75 50.30 6.83
C MET A 895 -24.76 49.28 6.23
N SER A 896 -24.50 49.37 4.92
CA SER A 896 -23.47 48.55 4.25
C SER A 896 -22.08 48.70 4.89
N GLY A 897 -21.72 49.93 5.29
CA GLY A 897 -20.49 50.21 6.03
C GLY A 897 -20.45 49.54 7.41
N VAL A 898 -21.52 49.67 8.20
CA VAL A 898 -21.64 49.04 9.52
C VAL A 898 -21.55 47.52 9.40
N MET A 899 -22.27 46.91 8.46
CA MET A 899 -22.32 45.46 8.24
C MET A 899 -20.96 44.85 7.85
N GLN A 900 -19.99 45.66 7.42
CA GLN A 900 -18.66 45.20 7.02
C GLN A 900 -17.57 45.36 8.09
N THR A 901 -17.87 46.05 9.20
CA THR A 901 -17.03 46.06 10.41
C THR A 901 -16.80 44.63 10.94
N GLN A 902 -15.67 44.42 11.62
CA GLN A 902 -15.42 43.17 12.34
C GLN A 902 -16.40 43.04 13.52
N SER A 903 -16.63 44.15 14.22
CA SER A 903 -17.62 44.28 15.30
C SER A 903 -19.02 43.78 14.95
N PHE A 904 -19.55 44.11 13.75
CA PHE A 904 -20.87 43.63 13.34
C PHE A 904 -20.90 42.11 13.15
N ARG A 905 -19.77 41.50 12.77
CA ARG A 905 -19.67 40.06 12.50
C ARG A 905 -19.52 39.21 13.76
N THR A 906 -18.91 39.76 14.82
CA THR A 906 -18.78 39.08 16.13
C THR A 906 -20.08 39.06 16.93
N LEU A 907 -21.07 39.90 16.58
CA LEU A 907 -22.41 39.84 17.16
C LEU A 907 -23.03 38.43 17.07
N LYS A 908 -23.79 38.05 18.10
CA LYS A 908 -24.59 36.81 18.13
C LYS A 908 -25.43 36.70 16.86
N GLN A 909 -25.51 35.50 16.28
CA GLN A 909 -26.17 35.26 15.00
C GLN A 909 -27.62 35.79 14.95
N SER A 910 -28.43 35.54 15.98
CA SER A 910 -29.79 36.06 16.09
C SER A 910 -29.87 37.60 16.06
N THR A 911 -28.88 38.30 16.65
CA THR A 911 -28.77 39.75 16.56
C THR A 911 -28.44 40.19 15.12
N ARG A 912 -27.51 39.49 14.45
CA ARG A 912 -27.15 39.80 13.05
C ARG A 912 -28.35 39.59 12.11
N GLU A 913 -29.09 38.50 12.25
CA GLU A 913 -30.29 38.22 11.47
C GLU A 913 -31.37 39.29 11.65
N TRP A 914 -31.59 39.75 12.89
CA TRP A 914 -32.51 40.85 13.18
C TRP A 914 -32.06 42.19 12.56
N LEU A 915 -30.77 42.55 12.69
CA LEU A 915 -30.22 43.77 12.09
C LEU A 915 -30.21 43.71 10.55
N ASN A 916 -29.97 42.55 9.95
CA ASN A 916 -30.10 42.34 8.50
C ASN A 916 -31.56 42.54 8.04
N GLY A 917 -32.54 42.07 8.81
CA GLY A 917 -33.97 42.30 8.56
C GLY A 917 -34.35 43.78 8.58
N LEU A 918 -33.72 44.59 9.44
CA LEU A 918 -33.87 46.05 9.43
C LEU A 918 -33.22 46.70 8.20
N GLY A 919 -32.09 46.17 7.72
CA GLY A 919 -31.44 46.59 6.48
C GLY A 919 -32.33 46.41 5.24
N LEU A 920 -33.04 45.27 5.16
CA LEU A 920 -33.96 44.96 4.05
C LEU A 920 -35.06 46.02 3.87
N ALA A 921 -35.57 46.61 4.96
CA ALA A 921 -36.55 47.68 4.89
C ALA A 921 -35.99 48.97 4.28
N VAL A 922 -34.70 49.27 4.49
CA VAL A 922 -34.00 50.42 3.91
C VAL A 922 -33.67 50.15 2.43
N ASP A 923 -33.20 48.95 2.10
CA ASP A 923 -32.91 48.51 0.73
C ASP A 923 -34.14 48.56 -0.20
N MET A 924 -35.30 48.12 0.30
CA MET A 924 -36.57 48.21 -0.43
C MET A 924 -36.95 49.65 -0.78
N LEU A 925 -36.52 50.63 0.02
CA LEU A 925 -36.78 52.06 -0.19
C LEU A 925 -35.72 52.75 -1.06
N GLN A 926 -34.51 52.21 -1.11
CA GLN A 926 -33.41 52.71 -1.96
C GLN A 926 -33.43 52.09 -3.38
N GLY A 927 -33.98 50.89 -3.55
CA GLY A 927 -33.97 50.17 -4.82
C GLY A 927 -32.66 49.41 -5.08
N THR A 928 -31.84 49.21 -4.05
CA THR A 928 -30.54 48.51 -4.11
C THR A 928 -30.58 47.21 -3.31
N SER A 929 -29.98 46.14 -3.82
CA SER A 929 -30.07 44.76 -3.29
C SER A 929 -29.00 44.42 -2.23
N GLY A 930 -28.54 45.41 -1.46
CA GLY A 930 -27.22 45.37 -0.83
C GLY A 930 -27.05 44.55 0.47
N SER A 931 -28.02 44.62 1.39
CA SER A 931 -27.86 44.15 2.78
C SER A 931 -28.24 42.69 3.01
N ALA A 932 -29.11 42.12 2.18
CA ALA A 932 -29.63 40.76 2.35
C ALA A 932 -28.72 39.65 1.77
N GLY A 933 -27.49 39.97 1.37
CA GLY A 933 -26.56 39.00 0.78
C GLY A 933 -26.94 38.54 -0.63
N MET A 934 -27.70 39.35 -1.37
CA MET A 934 -28.07 39.08 -2.76
C MET A 934 -27.01 39.59 -3.75
N SER A 935 -26.89 38.88 -4.87
CA SER A 935 -26.05 39.27 -6.02
C SER A 935 -26.86 39.20 -7.29
N LEU A 936 -26.81 40.26 -8.10
CA LEU A 936 -27.30 40.20 -9.49
C LEU A 936 -26.48 39.25 -10.38
N GLU A 937 -25.22 38.99 -10.05
CA GLU A 937 -24.42 37.97 -10.74
C GLU A 937 -24.92 36.54 -10.42
N CYS A 938 -25.39 36.26 -9.19
CA CYS A 938 -26.04 34.98 -8.87
C CYS A 938 -27.34 34.81 -9.66
N ILE A 939 -28.24 35.80 -9.61
CA ILE A 939 -29.53 35.77 -10.34
C ILE A 939 -29.30 35.60 -11.86
N ALA A 940 -28.28 36.26 -12.41
CA ALA A 940 -27.88 36.08 -13.81
C ALA A 940 -27.40 34.64 -14.08
N GLY A 941 -26.57 34.08 -13.18
CA GLY A 941 -26.13 32.68 -13.19
C GLY A 941 -27.29 31.69 -13.23
N ASP A 942 -28.28 31.87 -12.34
CA ASP A 942 -29.46 31.00 -12.24
C ASP A 942 -30.37 31.09 -13.47
N MET A 943 -30.32 32.21 -14.20
CA MET A 943 -30.98 32.40 -15.51
C MET A 943 -30.14 31.87 -16.70
N GLY A 944 -29.00 31.21 -16.45
CA GLY A 944 -28.11 30.69 -17.49
C GLY A 944 -27.24 31.73 -18.19
N LEU A 945 -27.19 32.97 -17.68
CA LEU A 945 -26.22 33.98 -18.10
C LEU A 945 -24.92 33.77 -17.31
N GLY A 946 -23.77 34.14 -17.87
CA GLY A 946 -22.50 34.01 -17.13
C GLY A 946 -22.48 34.90 -15.88
N LYS A 947 -22.00 34.40 -14.73
CA LYS A 947 -21.81 35.18 -13.50
C LYS A 947 -20.75 36.26 -13.68
N SER A 948 -21.13 37.40 -14.25
CA SER A 948 -20.22 38.52 -14.50
C SER A 948 -20.93 39.86 -14.39
N LEU A 949 -20.15 40.86 -14.01
CA LEU A 949 -20.60 42.23 -13.77
C LEU A 949 -21.35 42.81 -14.99
N ARG A 950 -20.97 42.40 -16.21
CA ARG A 950 -21.68 42.75 -17.45
C ARG A 950 -23.13 42.25 -17.48
N HIS A 951 -23.40 41.01 -17.08
CA HIS A 951 -24.77 40.47 -17.07
C HIS A 951 -25.58 41.06 -15.91
N ALA A 952 -24.97 41.29 -14.75
CA ALA A 952 -25.58 42.05 -13.67
C ALA A 952 -26.00 43.47 -14.12
N HIS A 953 -25.14 44.17 -14.88
CA HIS A 953 -25.44 45.49 -15.43
C HIS A 953 -26.53 45.45 -16.51
N LEU A 954 -26.59 44.39 -17.31
CA LEU A 954 -27.67 44.19 -18.28
C LEU A 954 -29.01 44.02 -17.55
N MET A 955 -29.05 43.17 -16.51
CA MET A 955 -30.24 42.94 -15.68
C MET A 955 -30.68 44.21 -14.93
N SER A 956 -29.74 45.04 -14.47
CA SER A 956 -30.04 46.34 -13.84
C SER A 956 -30.56 47.40 -14.80
N CYS A 957 -30.40 47.23 -16.12
CA CYS A 957 -30.95 48.14 -17.12
C CYS A 957 -32.30 47.65 -17.67
N ILE A 958 -32.49 46.34 -17.81
CA ILE A 958 -33.70 45.75 -18.42
C ILE A 958 -34.96 46.06 -17.59
N THR A 959 -34.96 45.83 -16.27
CA THR A 959 -36.15 46.05 -15.44
C THR A 959 -36.61 47.53 -15.46
N PRO A 960 -35.73 48.53 -15.24
CA PRO A 960 -36.06 49.95 -15.46
C PRO A 960 -36.59 50.26 -16.86
N LEU A 961 -35.96 49.73 -17.91
CA LEU A 961 -36.35 50.02 -19.29
C LEU A 961 -37.76 49.49 -19.60
N ILE A 962 -38.07 48.26 -19.18
CA ILE A 962 -39.41 47.67 -19.33
C ILE A 962 -40.45 48.51 -18.59
N LEU A 963 -40.18 48.91 -17.34
CA LEU A 963 -41.11 49.72 -16.54
C LEU A 963 -41.37 51.10 -17.16
N ILE A 964 -40.32 51.77 -17.65
CA ILE A 964 -40.42 53.05 -18.36
C ILE A 964 -41.23 52.90 -19.65
N VAL A 965 -40.92 51.91 -20.49
CA VAL A 965 -41.65 51.65 -21.75
C VAL A 965 -43.11 51.30 -21.48
N PHE A 966 -43.39 50.48 -20.46
CA PHE A 966 -44.74 50.11 -20.06
C PHE A 966 -45.58 51.31 -19.61
N LEU A 967 -45.00 52.21 -18.80
CA LEU A 967 -45.68 53.45 -18.38
C LEU A 967 -45.91 54.41 -19.57
N ALA A 968 -44.92 54.54 -20.46
CA ALA A 968 -45.03 55.34 -21.68
C ALA A 968 -46.16 54.85 -22.58
N ILE A 969 -46.30 53.53 -22.76
CA ILE A 969 -47.38 52.90 -23.55
C ILE A 969 -48.75 53.10 -22.87
N ILE A 970 -48.87 52.81 -21.57
CA ILE A 970 -50.15 52.89 -20.83
C ILE A 970 -50.69 54.32 -20.77
N LYS A 971 -49.82 55.32 -20.62
CA LYS A 971 -50.23 56.73 -20.47
C LYS A 971 -50.14 57.55 -21.74
N ARG A 972 -49.53 57.01 -22.80
CA ARG A 972 -49.19 57.73 -24.05
C ARG A 972 -48.40 59.03 -23.79
N ASP A 973 -47.72 59.10 -22.66
CA ASP A 973 -46.85 60.20 -22.25
C ASP A 973 -45.46 59.63 -21.98
N PRO A 974 -44.58 59.58 -23.01
CA PRO A 974 -43.22 59.07 -22.85
C PRO A 974 -42.35 60.00 -21.99
N TRP A 975 -42.71 61.28 -21.84
CA TRP A 975 -41.95 62.22 -21.05
C TRP A 975 -42.24 62.06 -19.55
N LEU A 976 -43.51 61.85 -19.15
CA LEU A 976 -43.85 61.38 -17.80
C LEU A 976 -43.05 60.13 -17.42
N ALA A 977 -42.99 59.15 -18.32
CA ALA A 977 -42.27 57.91 -18.07
C ALA A 977 -40.74 58.12 -17.95
N MET A 978 -40.16 58.99 -18.78
CA MET A 978 -38.74 59.38 -18.71
C MET A 978 -38.42 60.14 -17.41
N VAL A 979 -39.28 61.08 -17.00
CA VAL A 979 -39.11 61.86 -15.77
C VAL A 979 -39.19 60.97 -14.52
N VAL A 980 -40.22 60.11 -14.42
CA VAL A 980 -40.34 59.17 -13.30
C VAL A 980 -39.18 58.16 -13.32
N GLY A 981 -38.85 57.62 -14.49
CA GLY A 981 -37.75 56.67 -14.66
C GLY A 981 -36.39 57.23 -14.29
N THR A 982 -36.07 58.46 -14.69
CA THR A 982 -34.76 59.08 -14.37
C THR A 982 -34.62 59.46 -12.90
N ASN A 983 -35.69 59.88 -12.19
CA ASN A 983 -35.60 60.15 -10.75
C ASN A 983 -35.35 58.86 -9.93
N VAL A 984 -35.96 57.74 -10.36
CA VAL A 984 -35.89 56.45 -9.63
C VAL A 984 -34.63 55.67 -9.99
N PHE A 985 -34.31 55.51 -11.28
CA PHE A 985 -33.32 54.52 -11.72
C PHE A 985 -31.95 55.08 -12.11
N LEU A 986 -31.85 56.37 -12.46
CA LEU A 986 -30.57 56.96 -12.91
C LEU A 986 -29.47 56.97 -11.83
N PRO A 987 -29.75 57.21 -10.53
CA PRO A 987 -28.75 57.04 -9.48
C PRO A 987 -28.20 55.62 -9.40
N GLY A 988 -29.08 54.61 -9.53
CA GLY A 988 -28.68 53.19 -9.59
C GLY A 988 -27.80 52.87 -10.79
N PHE A 989 -28.16 53.38 -11.98
CA PHE A 989 -27.34 53.23 -13.19
C PHE A 989 -25.92 53.80 -13.01
N VAL A 990 -25.81 55.01 -12.46
CA VAL A 990 -24.51 55.62 -12.14
C VAL A 990 -23.73 54.80 -11.10
N ALA A 991 -24.41 54.19 -10.12
CA ALA A 991 -23.80 53.26 -9.16
C ALA A 991 -23.02 52.16 -9.86
N PHE A 992 -23.66 51.47 -10.81
CA PHE A 992 -23.07 50.34 -11.53
C PHE A 992 -21.82 50.74 -12.31
N PHE A 993 -21.80 51.91 -12.96
CA PHE A 993 -20.59 52.40 -13.62
C PHE A 993 -19.49 52.80 -12.63
N GLY A 994 -19.82 53.39 -11.48
CA GLY A 994 -18.86 53.70 -10.41
C GLY A 994 -18.11 52.49 -9.86
N LYS A 995 -18.71 51.29 -9.88
CA LYS A 995 -18.07 50.03 -9.45
C LYS A 995 -16.77 49.69 -10.19
N TYR A 996 -16.63 50.12 -11.45
CA TYR A 996 -15.39 49.90 -12.21
C TYR A 996 -14.28 50.88 -11.82
N LEU A 997 -14.62 52.08 -11.30
CA LEU A 997 -13.63 53.09 -10.91
C LEU A 997 -12.83 52.69 -9.66
N VAL A 998 -13.21 51.61 -8.98
CA VAL A 998 -12.44 50.95 -7.91
C VAL A 998 -11.00 50.63 -8.36
N MET A 999 -10.78 50.31 -9.65
CA MET A 999 -9.45 50.05 -10.21
C MET A 999 -8.48 51.23 -10.10
N LEU A 1000 -8.96 52.48 -10.01
CA LEU A 1000 -8.10 53.66 -9.79
C LEU A 1000 -7.36 53.64 -8.43
N ARG A 1001 -7.73 52.72 -7.53
CA ARG A 1001 -7.14 52.57 -6.19
C ARG A 1001 -6.24 51.36 -6.04
N LEU A 1002 -6.33 50.42 -6.97
CA LEU A 1002 -5.52 49.22 -6.98
C LEU A 1002 -4.20 49.58 -7.67
N ARG A 1003 -3.17 49.87 -6.86
CA ARG A 1003 -1.81 50.05 -7.40
C ARG A 1003 -1.40 48.74 -8.09
N PRO A 1004 -0.83 48.80 -9.32
CA PRO A 1004 0.01 47.71 -9.76
C PRO A 1004 1.17 47.61 -8.75
N GLU A 1005 1.35 46.44 -8.17
CA GLU A 1005 2.55 46.16 -7.38
C GLU A 1005 3.76 46.21 -8.33
N GLY A 1006 4.90 46.72 -7.85
CA GLY A 1006 6.10 46.90 -8.66
C GLY A 1006 6.76 45.56 -9.02
N GLU A 1007 8.00 45.58 -9.50
CA GLU A 1007 8.77 44.44 -10.06
C GLU A 1007 8.83 43.15 -9.19
N VAL A 1008 8.42 43.20 -7.93
CA VAL A 1008 8.37 42.09 -6.97
C VAL A 1008 6.99 41.40 -6.92
N GLY A 1009 5.91 42.11 -7.22
CA GLY A 1009 4.54 41.57 -7.28
C GLY A 1009 4.12 41.22 -8.70
N GLY A 1010 3.34 40.14 -8.87
CA GLY A 1010 2.82 39.79 -10.20
C GLY A 1010 1.73 40.75 -10.67
N GLU A 1011 1.62 40.99 -11.99
CA GLU A 1011 0.54 41.82 -12.56
C GLU A 1011 -0.85 41.29 -12.17
N MET A 1012 -1.57 42.03 -11.34
CA MET A 1012 -2.97 41.73 -11.01
C MET A 1012 -3.86 41.93 -12.24
N ARG A 1013 -4.42 40.84 -12.77
CA ARG A 1013 -5.38 40.87 -13.88
C ARG A 1013 -6.80 41.12 -13.38
N TYR A 1014 -7.39 42.25 -13.78
CA TYR A 1014 -8.75 42.63 -13.42
C TYR A 1014 -9.80 41.93 -14.30
N GLU A 1015 -10.05 40.64 -14.08
CA GLU A 1015 -10.95 39.84 -14.94
C GLU A 1015 -12.44 40.26 -14.95
N PHE A 1016 -12.85 41.19 -14.09
CA PHE A 1016 -14.18 41.80 -14.17
C PHE A 1016 -14.28 42.90 -15.24
N LEU A 1017 -13.16 43.27 -15.87
CA LEU A 1017 -13.15 44.14 -17.05
C LEU A 1017 -13.77 43.43 -18.26
N PRO A 1018 -14.58 44.13 -19.08
CA PRO A 1018 -15.03 43.58 -20.35
C PRO A 1018 -13.81 43.37 -21.28
N PRO A 1019 -13.62 42.18 -21.87
CA PRO A 1019 -12.41 41.82 -22.64
C PRO A 1019 -12.25 42.58 -23.97
N ILE A 1020 -13.13 43.54 -24.26
CA ILE A 1020 -13.16 44.36 -25.47
C ILE A 1020 -12.13 45.51 -25.39
N LEU A 1021 -11.73 45.92 -24.19
CA LEU A 1021 -10.78 47.00 -23.95
C LEU A 1021 -9.54 46.44 -23.23
N GLN A 1022 -8.42 46.40 -23.94
CA GLN A 1022 -7.20 45.73 -23.46
C GLN A 1022 -6.39 46.57 -22.46
N SER A 1023 -6.56 47.89 -22.44
CA SER A 1023 -5.91 48.75 -21.44
C SER A 1023 -6.89 49.21 -20.35
N PRO A 1024 -6.52 49.14 -19.05
CA PRO A 1024 -7.35 49.67 -17.96
C PRO A 1024 -7.68 51.16 -18.12
N ASN A 1025 -6.77 51.92 -18.73
CA ASN A 1025 -6.91 53.37 -18.96
C ASN A 1025 -8.05 53.72 -19.93
N GLU A 1026 -8.25 52.93 -20.99
CA GLU A 1026 -9.39 53.08 -21.91
C GLU A 1026 -10.72 52.86 -21.20
N VAL A 1027 -10.81 51.82 -20.37
CA VAL A 1027 -12.03 51.51 -19.62
C VAL A 1027 -12.37 52.62 -18.64
N ILE A 1028 -11.39 53.08 -17.85
CA ILE A 1028 -11.56 54.19 -16.91
C ILE A 1028 -12.04 55.44 -17.64
N THR A 1029 -11.43 55.78 -18.78
CA THR A 1029 -11.78 56.95 -19.59
C THR A 1029 -13.22 56.86 -20.11
N LEU A 1030 -13.60 55.72 -20.70
CA LEU A 1030 -14.96 55.47 -21.19
C LEU A 1030 -16.00 55.62 -20.07
N ILE A 1031 -15.69 55.13 -18.88
CA ILE A 1031 -16.62 55.14 -17.74
C ILE A 1031 -16.77 56.53 -17.13
N ILE A 1032 -15.69 57.31 -17.05
CA ILE A 1032 -15.76 58.73 -16.68
C ILE A 1032 -16.63 59.50 -17.68
N VAL A 1033 -16.50 59.22 -18.99
CA VAL A 1033 -17.35 59.83 -20.04
C VAL A 1033 -18.82 59.44 -19.86
N ILE A 1034 -19.14 58.16 -19.63
CA ILE A 1034 -20.52 57.69 -19.43
C ILE A 1034 -21.15 58.32 -18.17
N VAL A 1035 -20.44 58.30 -17.04
CA VAL A 1035 -20.93 58.90 -15.78
C VAL A 1035 -21.15 60.40 -15.96
N SER A 1036 -20.20 61.11 -16.58
CA SER A 1036 -20.33 62.55 -16.87
C SER A 1036 -21.52 62.84 -17.78
N ALA A 1037 -21.74 62.03 -18.83
CA ALA A 1037 -22.89 62.15 -19.70
C ALA A 1037 -24.21 61.93 -18.94
N CYS A 1038 -24.29 60.97 -18.01
CA CYS A 1038 -25.47 60.79 -17.16
C CYS A 1038 -25.78 62.02 -16.30
N PHE A 1039 -24.78 62.64 -15.66
CA PHE A 1039 -24.99 63.88 -14.90
C PHE A 1039 -25.42 65.04 -15.80
N CYS A 1040 -24.76 65.23 -16.94
CA CYS A 1040 -25.13 66.29 -17.90
C CYS A 1040 -26.55 66.10 -18.44
N LEU A 1041 -26.94 64.89 -18.83
CA LEU A 1041 -28.28 64.57 -19.33
C LEU A 1041 -29.35 64.68 -18.24
N ALA A 1042 -29.04 64.31 -16.99
CA ALA A 1042 -29.92 64.52 -15.85
C ALA A 1042 -30.19 66.01 -15.63
N ILE A 1043 -29.13 66.81 -15.46
CA ILE A 1043 -29.24 68.24 -15.20
C ILE A 1043 -29.95 68.93 -16.37
N TYR A 1044 -29.52 68.69 -17.61
CA TYR A 1044 -30.13 69.27 -18.80
C TYR A 1044 -31.61 68.87 -18.95
N GLY A 1045 -31.94 67.58 -18.87
CA GLY A 1045 -33.29 67.08 -19.06
C GLY A 1045 -34.28 67.63 -18.02
N TRP A 1046 -33.84 67.73 -16.76
CA TRP A 1046 -34.66 68.26 -15.67
C TRP A 1046 -34.77 69.79 -15.67
N VAL A 1047 -33.68 70.51 -15.99
CA VAL A 1047 -33.73 71.97 -16.21
C VAL A 1047 -34.64 72.30 -17.40
N HIS A 1048 -34.56 71.56 -18.50
CA HIS A 1048 -35.44 71.71 -19.65
C HIS A 1048 -36.90 71.37 -19.33
N ALA A 1049 -37.16 70.32 -18.52
CA ALA A 1049 -38.51 70.01 -18.05
C ALA A 1049 -39.14 71.16 -17.24
N VAL A 1050 -38.35 71.79 -16.36
CA VAL A 1050 -38.79 72.94 -15.53
C VAL A 1050 -38.93 74.23 -16.36
N LEU A 1051 -38.09 74.43 -17.38
CA LEU A 1051 -38.13 75.63 -18.23
C LEU A 1051 -39.26 75.65 -19.27
N ARG A 1052 -39.89 74.52 -19.58
CA ARG A 1052 -41.03 74.48 -20.51
C ARG A 1052 -42.28 75.12 -19.88
N ARG A 1053 -42.45 76.42 -20.16
CA ARG A 1053 -43.64 77.21 -19.84
C ARG A 1053 -44.80 76.90 -20.81
N GLU A 1054 -45.36 75.71 -20.67
CA GLU A 1054 -46.70 75.41 -21.16
C GLU A 1054 -47.69 75.78 -20.03
N GLU A 1055 -48.75 76.56 -20.34
CA GLU A 1055 -49.80 76.91 -19.38
C GLU A 1055 -51.13 76.25 -19.79
N PRO A 1056 -51.74 75.38 -18.96
CA PRO A 1056 -51.26 74.89 -17.68
C PRO A 1056 -50.05 73.93 -17.83
N PRO A 1057 -49.13 73.87 -16.84
CA PRO A 1057 -47.98 72.98 -16.90
C PRO A 1057 -48.42 71.52 -16.98
N PRO A 1058 -47.78 70.67 -17.80
CA PRO A 1058 -48.12 69.26 -17.90
C PRO A 1058 -48.09 68.58 -16.53
N VAL A 1059 -49.01 67.65 -16.28
CA VAL A 1059 -49.23 67.03 -14.95
C VAL A 1059 -47.93 66.48 -14.35
N HIS A 1060 -47.04 65.93 -15.20
CA HIS A 1060 -45.73 65.42 -14.80
C HIS A 1060 -44.73 66.51 -14.37
N VAL A 1061 -44.75 67.72 -14.95
CA VAL A 1061 -43.92 68.86 -14.51
C VAL A 1061 -44.54 69.50 -13.27
N ALA A 1062 -45.87 69.64 -13.26
CA ALA A 1062 -46.62 70.19 -12.14
C ALA A 1062 -46.35 69.41 -10.84
N TYR A 1063 -46.37 68.07 -10.87
CA TYR A 1063 -46.03 67.22 -9.72
C TYR A 1063 -44.70 67.59 -9.05
N LEU A 1064 -43.67 67.85 -9.86
CA LEU A 1064 -42.32 68.13 -9.38
C LEU A 1064 -42.21 69.52 -8.77
N MET A 1065 -42.86 70.52 -9.37
CA MET A 1065 -42.73 71.93 -8.96
C MET A 1065 -43.75 72.35 -7.89
N LEU A 1066 -44.89 71.66 -7.77
CA LEU A 1066 -46.00 72.06 -6.89
C LEU A 1066 -45.61 72.21 -5.40
N PRO A 1067 -44.71 71.39 -4.80
CA PRO A 1067 -44.28 71.57 -3.41
C PRO A 1067 -43.37 72.77 -3.16
N TYR A 1068 -42.64 73.24 -4.18
CA TYR A 1068 -41.60 74.26 -4.06
C TYR A 1068 -42.15 75.67 -4.30
N LYS A 1069 -41.53 76.70 -3.71
CA LYS A 1069 -41.80 78.09 -4.10
C LYS A 1069 -41.38 78.27 -5.57
N PRO A 1070 -42.07 79.09 -6.38
CA PRO A 1070 -41.83 79.18 -7.82
C PRO A 1070 -40.38 79.57 -8.18
N GLU A 1071 -39.73 80.39 -7.35
CA GLU A 1071 -38.31 80.76 -7.47
C GLU A 1071 -37.33 79.58 -7.26
N PHE A 1072 -37.79 78.48 -6.65
CA PHE A 1072 -37.00 77.26 -6.40
C PHE A 1072 -37.52 76.06 -7.21
N ALA A 1073 -38.18 76.27 -8.34
CA ALA A 1073 -38.68 75.19 -9.21
C ALA A 1073 -37.59 74.20 -9.67
N PHE A 1074 -36.33 74.65 -9.78
CA PHE A 1074 -35.18 73.82 -10.12
C PHE A 1074 -34.66 72.94 -8.97
N TRP A 1075 -35.20 73.04 -7.75
CA TRP A 1075 -34.63 72.36 -6.58
C TRP A 1075 -34.63 70.83 -6.69
N GLU A 1076 -35.54 70.25 -7.48
CA GLU A 1076 -35.54 68.81 -7.74
C GLU A 1076 -34.27 68.33 -8.48
N VAL A 1077 -33.57 69.22 -9.20
CA VAL A 1077 -32.25 68.95 -9.81
C VAL A 1077 -31.18 68.74 -8.74
N GLU A 1078 -31.15 69.56 -7.69
CA GLU A 1078 -30.23 69.38 -6.55
C GLU A 1078 -30.43 68.01 -5.91
N ARG A 1079 -31.69 67.64 -5.69
CA ARG A 1079 -32.05 66.37 -5.03
C ARG A 1079 -31.67 65.16 -5.87
N LEU A 1080 -31.84 65.24 -7.20
CA LEU A 1080 -31.40 64.18 -8.12
C LEU A 1080 -29.87 64.08 -8.18
N VAL A 1081 -29.16 65.19 -8.34
CA VAL A 1081 -27.69 65.23 -8.34
C VAL A 1081 -27.12 64.71 -7.02
N ARG A 1082 -27.70 65.10 -5.88
CA ARG A 1082 -27.36 64.59 -4.55
C ARG A 1082 -27.51 63.07 -4.44
N LYS A 1083 -28.64 62.50 -4.89
CA LYS A 1083 -28.83 61.03 -4.95
C LYS A 1083 -27.75 60.36 -5.82
N MET A 1084 -27.50 60.89 -7.02
CA MET A 1084 -26.50 60.35 -7.94
C MET A 1084 -25.09 60.41 -7.36
N LEU A 1085 -24.72 61.50 -6.68
CA LEU A 1085 -23.41 61.65 -6.01
C LEU A 1085 -23.25 60.69 -4.82
N LEU A 1086 -24.24 60.59 -3.93
CA LEU A 1086 -24.19 59.67 -2.77
C LEU A 1086 -23.97 58.21 -3.21
N VAL A 1087 -24.72 57.80 -4.24
CA VAL A 1087 -24.68 56.44 -4.77
C VAL A 1087 -23.40 56.19 -5.59
N LEU A 1088 -22.89 57.19 -6.34
CA LEU A 1088 -21.60 57.11 -7.03
C LEU A 1088 -20.43 57.00 -6.04
N VAL A 1089 -20.38 57.85 -5.02
CA VAL A 1089 -19.34 57.81 -3.96
C VAL A 1089 -19.34 56.45 -3.29
N SER A 1090 -20.53 55.89 -3.01
CA SER A 1090 -20.66 54.58 -2.38
C SER A 1090 -20.19 53.40 -3.25
N SER A 1091 -20.27 53.50 -4.58
CA SER A 1091 -19.80 52.42 -5.48
C SER A 1091 -18.34 52.59 -5.94
N MET A 1092 -17.85 53.82 -6.03
CA MET A 1092 -16.43 54.12 -6.29
C MET A 1092 -15.53 53.83 -5.08
N LEU A 1093 -16.05 54.02 -3.87
CA LEU A 1093 -15.34 53.85 -2.61
C LEU A 1093 -15.94 52.66 -1.84
N PRO A 1094 -15.70 51.41 -2.26
CA PRO A 1094 -16.22 50.26 -1.54
C PRO A 1094 -15.64 50.22 -0.12
N THR A 1095 -16.56 50.07 0.82
CA THR A 1095 -16.39 49.67 2.22
C THR A 1095 -15.30 48.61 2.45
N ALA A 1096 -15.07 47.71 1.49
CA ALA A 1096 -14.10 46.63 1.58
C ALA A 1096 -12.62 47.06 1.47
N ILE A 1097 -12.34 48.26 0.92
CA ILE A 1097 -10.98 48.81 0.78
C ILE A 1097 -10.76 49.98 1.74
N SER A 1098 -11.68 50.96 1.73
CA SER A 1098 -11.47 52.24 2.40
C SER A 1098 -12.79 52.80 2.95
N PRO A 1099 -13.39 52.13 3.97
CA PRO A 1099 -14.71 52.49 4.47
C PRO A 1099 -14.74 53.88 5.11
N ALA A 1100 -13.64 54.30 5.76
CA ALA A 1100 -13.51 55.65 6.33
C ALA A 1100 -13.67 56.75 5.26
N LEU A 1101 -13.00 56.60 4.10
CA LEU A 1101 -13.07 57.58 3.02
C LEU A 1101 -14.44 57.61 2.33
N GLN A 1102 -15.15 56.48 2.30
CA GLN A 1102 -16.53 56.45 1.83
C GLN A 1102 -17.45 57.26 2.74
N MET A 1103 -17.34 57.09 4.07
CA MET A 1103 -18.14 57.85 5.03
C MET A 1103 -17.80 59.34 4.99
N GLU A 1104 -16.52 59.70 4.81
CA GLU A 1104 -16.10 61.09 4.59
C GLU A 1104 -16.73 61.67 3.31
N GLY A 1105 -16.68 60.95 2.18
CA GLY A 1105 -17.32 61.39 0.93
C GLY A 1105 -18.84 61.55 1.05
N ILE A 1106 -19.51 60.64 1.75
CA ILE A 1106 -20.95 60.74 2.05
C ILE A 1106 -21.23 61.97 2.92
N ALA A 1107 -20.47 62.16 4.00
CA ALA A 1107 -20.62 63.28 4.92
C ALA A 1107 -20.43 64.64 4.22
N LEU A 1108 -19.47 64.75 3.29
CA LEU A 1108 -19.27 65.96 2.49
C LEU A 1108 -20.48 66.28 1.60
N VAL A 1109 -21.06 65.29 0.92
CA VAL A 1109 -22.27 65.49 0.10
C VAL A 1109 -23.48 65.90 0.96
N LEU A 1110 -23.62 65.32 2.15
CA LEU A 1110 -24.67 65.68 3.11
C LEU A 1110 -24.50 67.09 3.67
N LEU A 1111 -23.27 67.49 4.05
CA LEU A 1111 -22.95 68.83 4.54
C LEU A 1111 -23.28 69.91 3.51
N CYS A 1112 -22.88 69.69 2.25
CA CYS A 1112 -23.21 70.60 1.15
C CYS A 1112 -24.73 70.77 1.00
N SER A 1113 -25.49 69.68 0.97
CA SER A 1113 -26.96 69.75 0.83
C SER A 1113 -27.65 70.35 2.06
N LEU A 1114 -27.18 70.05 3.27
CA LEU A 1114 -27.67 70.67 4.51
C LEU A 1114 -27.48 72.19 4.50
N GLY A 1115 -26.31 72.67 4.06
CA GLY A 1115 -26.03 74.08 3.87
C GLY A 1115 -26.97 74.75 2.86
N LEU A 1116 -27.24 74.08 1.73
CA LEU A 1116 -28.20 74.53 0.72
C LEU A 1116 -29.63 74.61 1.29
N TYR A 1117 -30.12 73.56 1.95
CA TYR A 1117 -31.47 73.54 2.53
C TYR A 1117 -31.66 74.55 3.67
N ALA A 1118 -30.66 74.73 4.53
CA ALA A 1118 -30.68 75.72 5.60
C ALA A 1118 -30.75 77.16 5.05
N SER A 1119 -30.05 77.42 3.94
CA SER A 1119 -29.97 78.74 3.30
C SER A 1119 -31.23 79.10 2.50
N PHE A 1120 -31.74 78.18 1.69
CA PHE A 1120 -32.75 78.50 0.67
C PHE A 1120 -34.20 78.11 1.03
N ARG A 1121 -34.40 77.10 1.90
CA ARG A 1121 -35.74 76.64 2.37
C ARG A 1121 -36.79 76.56 1.23
N PRO A 1122 -36.61 75.64 0.27
CA PRO A 1122 -37.30 75.67 -1.03
C PRO A 1122 -38.79 75.29 -0.97
N TYR A 1123 -39.26 74.56 0.04
CA TYR A 1123 -40.67 74.15 0.14
C TYR A 1123 -41.58 75.33 0.50
N LYS A 1124 -42.82 75.30 -0.02
CA LYS A 1124 -43.88 76.29 0.27
C LYS A 1124 -44.37 76.28 1.73
N ALA A 1125 -44.21 75.17 2.44
CA ALA A 1125 -44.59 75.03 3.85
C ALA A 1125 -43.36 74.69 4.69
N ASP A 1126 -43.11 75.47 5.74
CA ASP A 1126 -41.88 75.38 6.53
C ASP A 1126 -41.72 74.06 7.28
N ALA A 1127 -42.82 73.36 7.59
CA ALA A 1127 -42.77 72.01 8.15
C ALA A 1127 -41.99 71.03 7.25
N TRP A 1128 -42.09 71.14 5.92
CA TRP A 1128 -41.34 70.28 5.00
C TRP A 1128 -39.86 70.66 4.90
N ASN A 1129 -39.54 71.97 4.98
CA ASN A 1129 -38.16 72.45 5.07
C ASN A 1129 -37.49 71.96 6.36
N LEU A 1130 -38.19 72.06 7.50
CA LEU A 1130 -37.70 71.59 8.79
C LEU A 1130 -37.53 70.06 8.83
N ALA A 1131 -38.46 69.31 8.23
CA ALA A 1131 -38.35 67.86 8.10
C ALA A 1131 -37.13 67.42 7.27
N GLU A 1132 -36.84 68.07 6.13
CA GLU A 1132 -35.64 67.74 5.33
C GLU A 1132 -34.36 68.06 6.11
N ILE A 1133 -34.29 69.23 6.74
CA ILE A 1133 -33.13 69.66 7.54
C ILE A 1133 -32.88 68.66 8.70
N ALA A 1134 -33.94 68.21 9.39
CA ALA A 1134 -33.84 67.19 10.43
C ALA A 1134 -33.35 65.84 9.88
N LEU A 1135 -33.88 65.38 8.73
CA LEU A 1135 -33.42 64.15 8.09
C LEU A 1135 -31.96 64.22 7.65
N LEU A 1136 -31.50 65.36 7.12
CA LEU A 1136 -30.09 65.58 6.74
C LEU A 1136 -29.17 65.64 7.96
N LEU A 1137 -29.59 66.28 9.06
CA LEU A 1137 -28.84 66.29 10.32
C LEU A 1137 -28.71 64.89 10.92
N VAL A 1138 -29.78 64.09 10.93
CA VAL A 1138 -29.69 62.71 11.43
C VAL A 1138 -28.85 61.83 10.49
N ALA A 1139 -29.00 61.97 9.18
CA ALA A 1139 -28.15 61.27 8.20
C ALA A 1139 -26.65 61.57 8.41
N LEU A 1140 -26.29 62.83 8.68
CA LEU A 1140 -24.94 63.24 9.01
C LEU A 1140 -24.46 62.68 10.36
N ALA A 1141 -25.33 62.64 11.38
CA ALA A 1141 -25.01 62.05 12.67
C ALA A 1141 -24.76 60.54 12.57
N ILE A 1142 -25.58 59.81 11.79
CA ILE A 1142 -25.39 58.38 11.50
C ILE A 1142 -24.05 58.16 10.78
N ALA A 1143 -23.72 58.99 9.76
CA ALA A 1143 -22.43 58.90 9.07
C ALA A 1143 -21.25 59.15 10.02
N GLY A 1144 -21.33 60.15 10.89
CA GLY A 1144 -20.31 60.43 11.91
C GLY A 1144 -20.12 59.28 12.91
N LEU A 1145 -21.22 58.71 13.43
CA LEU A 1145 -21.19 57.55 14.31
C LEU A 1145 -20.56 56.32 13.62
N THR A 1146 -20.83 56.11 12.33
CA THR A 1146 -20.20 55.04 11.55
C THR A 1146 -18.71 55.29 11.33
N THR A 1147 -18.28 56.53 11.09
CA THR A 1147 -16.84 56.88 11.06
C THR A 1147 -16.17 56.61 12.41
N CYS A 1148 -16.82 56.91 13.54
CA CYS A 1148 -16.32 56.58 14.87
C CYS A 1148 -16.22 55.06 15.09
N LEU A 1149 -17.22 54.28 14.65
CA LEU A 1149 -17.19 52.82 14.72
C LEU A 1149 -16.03 52.23 13.90
N LEU A 1150 -15.83 52.73 12.68
CA LEU A 1150 -14.72 52.32 11.79
C LEU A 1150 -13.34 52.70 12.34
N ALA A 1151 -13.20 53.89 12.93
CA ALA A 1151 -11.98 54.30 13.60
C ALA A 1151 -11.67 53.43 14.82
N ASN A 1152 -12.69 53.03 15.58
CA ASN A 1152 -12.52 52.15 16.74
C ASN A 1152 -12.17 50.70 16.37
N ASP A 1153 -12.69 50.18 15.25
CA ASP A 1153 -12.31 48.85 14.69
C ASP A 1153 -10.82 48.78 14.31
N LEU A 1154 -10.18 49.92 14.03
CA LEU A 1154 -8.77 50.01 13.57
C LEU A 1154 -7.77 50.43 14.66
N HIS A 1155 -8.22 50.78 15.87
CA HIS A 1155 -7.37 51.36 16.92
C HIS A 1155 -7.23 50.45 18.14
N TRP A 1156 -6.11 50.55 18.84
CA TRP A 1156 -5.78 49.71 20.01
C TRP A 1156 -6.72 49.86 21.23
N ALA A 1157 -7.64 50.83 21.21
CA ALA A 1157 -8.64 51.05 22.26
C ALA A 1157 -9.91 50.19 22.06
N HIS A 1158 -9.74 48.93 21.67
CA HIS A 1158 -10.81 48.03 21.23
C HIS A 1158 -11.75 47.63 22.39
N SER A 1159 -12.86 48.37 22.56
CA SER A 1159 -13.95 48.05 23.48
C SER A 1159 -15.15 47.45 22.74
N GLU A 1160 -15.35 46.12 22.90
CA GLU A 1160 -16.47 45.37 22.30
C GLU A 1160 -17.83 45.97 22.70
N SER A 1161 -18.01 46.32 23.98
CA SER A 1161 -19.24 46.93 24.48
C SER A 1161 -19.55 48.27 23.79
N THR A 1162 -18.53 49.08 23.50
CA THR A 1162 -18.69 50.37 22.82
C THR A 1162 -19.09 50.18 21.36
N GLN A 1163 -18.47 49.22 20.66
CA GLN A 1163 -18.79 48.87 19.28
C GLN A 1163 -20.25 48.36 19.16
N VAL A 1164 -20.67 47.46 20.05
CA VAL A 1164 -22.04 46.93 20.10
C VAL A 1164 -23.07 48.06 20.29
N VAL A 1165 -22.83 48.98 21.24
CA VAL A 1165 -23.72 50.13 21.47
C VAL A 1165 -23.80 51.05 20.24
N LEU A 1166 -22.67 51.35 19.59
CA LEU A 1166 -22.64 52.15 18.37
C LEU A 1166 -23.43 51.49 17.23
N ILE A 1167 -23.26 50.18 17.02
CA ILE A 1167 -24.02 49.42 16.01
C ILE A 1167 -25.54 49.52 16.27
N TYR A 1168 -25.98 49.22 17.49
CA TYR A 1168 -27.41 49.29 17.84
C TYR A 1168 -27.99 50.70 17.64
N LEU A 1169 -27.25 51.74 18.02
CA LEU A 1169 -27.65 53.15 17.84
C LEU A 1169 -27.77 53.51 16.35
N ILE A 1170 -26.76 53.20 15.54
CA ILE A 1170 -26.76 53.48 14.10
C ILE A 1170 -27.92 52.76 13.41
N CYS A 1171 -28.09 51.46 13.65
CA CYS A 1171 -29.13 50.67 13.02
C CYS A 1171 -30.54 51.12 13.43
N SER A 1172 -30.72 51.49 14.70
CA SER A 1172 -32.00 51.96 15.23
C SER A 1172 -32.40 53.34 14.67
N LEU A 1173 -31.43 54.26 14.50
CA LEU A 1173 -31.67 55.56 13.85
C LEU A 1173 -32.01 55.38 12.36
N ALA A 1174 -31.22 54.61 11.61
CA ALA A 1174 -31.43 54.39 10.18
C ALA A 1174 -32.76 53.68 9.86
N ALA A 1175 -33.03 52.56 10.53
CA ALA A 1175 -34.24 51.78 10.27
C ALA A 1175 -35.49 52.40 10.91
N GLY A 1176 -35.38 52.90 12.16
CA GLY A 1176 -36.50 53.50 12.88
C GLY A 1176 -37.07 54.72 12.19
N ILE A 1177 -36.22 55.60 11.65
CA ILE A 1177 -36.66 56.78 10.87
C ILE A 1177 -37.25 56.36 9.53
N SER A 1178 -36.65 55.38 8.85
CA SER A 1178 -37.17 54.87 7.57
C SER A 1178 -38.57 54.24 7.73
N ILE A 1179 -38.77 53.44 8.78
CA ILE A 1179 -40.08 52.85 9.14
C ILE A 1179 -41.07 53.94 9.55
N GLY A 1180 -40.66 54.89 10.39
CA GLY A 1180 -41.51 56.01 10.81
C GLY A 1180 -42.01 56.85 9.63
N MET A 1181 -41.11 57.18 8.69
CA MET A 1181 -41.46 57.87 7.44
C MET A 1181 -42.38 57.05 6.54
N ALA A 1182 -42.15 55.73 6.41
CA ALA A 1182 -43.04 54.84 5.64
C ALA A 1182 -44.45 54.77 6.25
N VAL A 1183 -44.56 54.75 7.59
CA VAL A 1183 -45.84 54.82 8.31
C VAL A 1183 -46.54 56.17 8.11
N LEU A 1184 -45.80 57.29 8.17
CA LEU A 1184 -46.34 58.62 7.88
C LEU A 1184 -46.85 58.74 6.43
N ILE A 1185 -46.13 58.16 5.46
CA ILE A 1185 -46.58 58.08 4.06
C ILE A 1185 -47.86 57.23 3.95
N ALA A 1186 -47.92 56.07 4.61
CA ALA A 1186 -49.11 55.23 4.60
C ALA A 1186 -50.32 55.96 5.19
N PHE A 1187 -50.15 56.68 6.30
CA PHE A 1187 -51.21 57.53 6.86
C PHE A 1187 -51.61 58.68 5.93
N ALA A 1188 -50.65 59.38 5.31
CA ALA A 1188 -50.93 60.43 4.33
C ALA A 1188 -51.72 59.89 3.12
N LEU A 1189 -51.33 58.74 2.56
CA LEU A 1189 -52.03 58.08 1.46
C LEU A 1189 -53.42 57.59 1.86
N LEU A 1190 -53.61 57.09 3.09
CA LEU A 1190 -54.92 56.72 3.61
C LEU A 1190 -55.82 57.94 3.85
N HIS A 1191 -55.25 59.06 4.31
CA HIS A 1191 -55.96 60.33 4.48
C HIS A 1191 -56.42 60.88 3.13
N GLU A 1192 -55.51 61.00 2.16
CA GLU A 1192 -55.82 61.44 0.80
C GLU A 1192 -56.85 60.53 0.11
N ARG A 1193 -56.82 59.20 0.37
CA ARG A 1193 -57.86 58.26 -0.09
C ARG A 1193 -59.21 58.47 0.59
N ARG A 1194 -59.25 58.84 1.87
CA ARG A 1194 -60.50 59.15 2.60
C ARG A 1194 -61.13 60.45 2.09
N GLU A 1195 -60.35 61.50 1.90
CA GLU A 1195 -60.79 62.77 1.32
C GLU A 1195 -61.37 62.58 -0.10
N ARG A 1196 -60.73 61.74 -0.93
CA ARG A 1196 -61.25 61.36 -2.25
C ARG A 1196 -62.56 60.60 -2.14
N LYS A 1197 -62.67 59.59 -1.28
CA LYS A 1197 -63.93 58.86 -1.08
C LYS A 1197 -65.07 59.76 -0.58
N GLN A 1198 -64.78 60.80 0.21
CA GLN A 1198 -65.77 61.79 0.61
C GLN A 1198 -66.19 62.69 -0.58
N GLN A 1199 -65.25 63.15 -1.40
CA GLN A 1199 -65.54 63.96 -2.59
C GLN A 1199 -66.29 63.17 -3.68
N ASP A 1200 -65.86 61.94 -3.97
CA ASP A 1200 -66.56 61.00 -4.87
C ASP A 1200 -67.93 60.59 -4.32
N GLY A 1201 -68.06 60.51 -2.99
CA GLY A 1201 -69.31 60.25 -2.29
C GLY A 1201 -70.33 61.37 -2.53
N VAL A 1202 -69.93 62.62 -2.29
CA VAL A 1202 -70.75 63.82 -2.55
C VAL A 1202 -71.18 63.90 -4.01
N LEU A 1203 -70.26 63.66 -4.95
CA LEU A 1203 -70.55 63.61 -6.39
C LEU A 1203 -71.52 62.47 -6.78
N LYS A 1204 -71.45 61.30 -6.11
CA LYS A 1204 -72.35 60.17 -6.39
C LYS A 1204 -73.73 60.30 -5.75
N THR A 1205 -73.87 60.95 -4.59
CA THR A 1205 -75.19 61.30 -4.05
C THR A 1205 -75.92 62.29 -4.94
N SER A 1206 -75.22 63.26 -5.53
CA SER A 1206 -75.80 64.19 -6.52
C SER A 1206 -76.20 63.54 -7.86
N SER A 1207 -75.83 62.27 -8.09
CA SER A 1207 -76.08 61.55 -9.35
C SER A 1207 -77.14 60.44 -9.24
N LYS A 1208 -77.66 60.14 -8.04
CA LYS A 1208 -78.58 59.01 -7.81
C LYS A 1208 -80.08 59.37 -7.82
N GLU A 1209 -80.41 60.65 -7.95
CA GLU A 1209 -81.81 61.12 -7.94
C GLU A 1209 -82.45 61.17 -9.35
N PHE A 1210 -81.71 60.77 -10.41
CA PHE A 1210 -82.15 60.95 -11.80
C PHE A 1210 -81.97 59.71 -12.69
N ARG A 1211 -82.79 58.67 -12.48
CA ARG A 1211 -83.63 58.01 -13.53
C ARG A 1211 -84.22 56.66 -13.09
N MET A 1212 -85.49 56.48 -13.44
CA MET A 1212 -86.21 55.21 -13.39
C MET A 1212 -85.85 54.28 -14.58
N SER A 1213 -86.07 53.00 -14.32
CA SER A 1213 -86.21 51.80 -15.17
C SER A 1213 -87.24 51.92 -16.33
N PRO A 1214 -87.54 50.87 -17.15
CA PRO A 1214 -86.79 49.65 -17.55
C PRO A 1214 -86.91 49.32 -19.08
N THR A 1215 -86.57 48.07 -19.47
CA THR A 1215 -86.86 47.26 -20.70
C THR A 1215 -85.68 47.06 -21.67
N SER A 1216 -85.50 45.93 -22.39
CA SER A 1216 -85.91 44.50 -22.21
C SER A 1216 -85.21 43.60 -23.26
N GLY A 1217 -84.98 42.30 -22.98
CA GLY A 1217 -84.47 41.27 -23.93
C GLY A 1217 -82.98 40.89 -23.73
N ARG A 1218 -82.52 39.63 -23.75
CA ARG A 1218 -82.74 38.44 -24.63
C ARG A 1218 -82.17 38.65 -26.06
N ASP A 1219 -81.41 37.74 -26.69
CA ASP A 1219 -80.88 36.40 -26.34
C ASP A 1219 -79.59 36.11 -27.16
N GLY A 1220 -78.75 35.14 -26.72
CA GLY A 1220 -77.89 34.29 -27.57
C GLY A 1220 -76.79 34.91 -28.45
N GLU A 1221 -76.05 34.17 -29.28
CA GLU A 1221 -75.47 32.81 -29.18
C GLU A 1221 -74.42 32.63 -30.32
N PHE A 1222 -73.62 31.55 -30.30
CA PHE A 1222 -72.81 30.99 -31.42
C PHE A 1222 -71.76 31.85 -32.21
N ALA A 1223 -70.48 31.57 -31.90
CA ALA A 1223 -69.54 30.76 -32.70
C ALA A 1223 -69.03 31.13 -34.14
N VAL A 1224 -67.72 30.85 -34.32
CA VAL A 1224 -67.09 30.16 -35.49
C VAL A 1224 -66.68 30.97 -36.75
N SER A 1225 -65.39 31.34 -36.76
CA SER A 1225 -64.37 31.05 -37.80
C SER A 1225 -64.16 31.92 -39.06
N ALA A 1226 -62.91 31.81 -39.52
CA ALA A 1226 -62.41 31.81 -40.92
C ALA A 1226 -62.02 33.15 -41.59
N PHE A 1227 -60.70 33.23 -41.89
CA PHE A 1227 -60.02 33.86 -43.04
C PHE A 1227 -60.37 35.29 -43.51
N GLY A 1228 -59.33 36.13 -43.61
CA GLY A 1228 -59.36 37.37 -44.41
C GLY A 1228 -59.36 37.10 -45.94
N PRO A 1229 -59.38 38.14 -46.80
CA PRO A 1229 -58.24 39.07 -46.86
C PRO A 1229 -58.51 40.54 -47.26
N VAL A 1230 -57.54 41.42 -46.94
CA VAL A 1230 -56.96 42.50 -47.78
C VAL A 1230 -57.85 43.62 -48.40
N THR A 1231 -57.48 44.86 -48.03
CA THR A 1231 -57.53 46.17 -48.75
C THR A 1231 -58.69 47.19 -48.68
N VAL A 1232 -58.22 48.45 -48.76
CA VAL A 1232 -58.82 49.76 -49.07
C VAL A 1232 -59.57 50.53 -47.97
N ALA A 1233 -59.15 51.80 -47.84
CA ALA A 1233 -59.76 52.92 -47.10
C ALA A 1233 -60.95 53.52 -47.93
N PRO A 1234 -61.58 54.70 -47.64
CA PRO A 1234 -61.14 55.79 -46.77
C PRO A 1234 -62.25 56.56 -45.99
N THR A 1235 -61.87 57.76 -45.53
CA THR A 1235 -62.70 58.97 -45.28
C THR A 1235 -63.60 59.10 -44.04
N ALA A 1236 -63.11 59.94 -43.11
CA ALA A 1236 -63.65 61.29 -42.81
C ALA A 1236 -64.52 61.54 -41.55
N ALA A 1237 -64.03 62.54 -40.78
CA ALA A 1237 -64.76 63.59 -40.05
C ALA A 1237 -65.69 63.23 -38.87
N LYS A 1238 -65.16 63.38 -37.65
CA LYS A 1238 -65.36 64.62 -36.87
C LYS A 1238 -64.30 64.81 -35.79
#